data_AF-L9KYH5-F1
#
_entry.id   AF-L9KYH5-F1
#
_cell.length_a   1.000
_cell.length_b   1.000
_cell.length_c   1.000
_cell.angle_alpha   90.00
_cell.angle_beta   90.00
_cell.angle_gamma   90.00
#
_symmetry.space_group_name_H-M   'P 1'
#
loop_
_entity.id
_entity.type
_entity.pdbx_description
1 polymer ?
#
loop_
_entity_poly.entity_id
_entity_poly.type
_entity_poly.pdbx_seq_one_letter_code
_entity_poly.pdbx_strand_id
1 'polypeptide(L)'
;MALLHSGRVLSGVATAFHPGLAAAAASTRANSWWAHVEMGPPDPILGVTEAFKRDTNSKKMNLGVGAYRDDNGKPYVLPSVRKAEAQIAAKNFDKEYLPIGGLAEFCKASAELALGENSEVFKSGRFVTVQTISGTGALRIGASFLQRFFKFSRDVFLPKPSWGNHTPIFRDAGMQLQGYRYYDPKTCGFDFSGAMDDISKIPEKSVLLLHACAHNPTGVDPRQEQWKEIAAVVKKKNLFAFFDMAYQGFASGDGNKDAWAVRHFIEQGINVCLCQSYAKNMGLYGERVGAFTVVCKDTDEAKRVESQLKILIRPMYSNPPLNGARIASTILNTPDLRKQWLQEVKGMADRIISMRTQLVSNLKKEGSSHNWQHITDQIGMFCFTGLKPEQVERLTKEFSIYMTKDGRISVAGVTSGNVGYLAHAIHQVKSPPKIIAQNTPCCLSFPRNVVVRRNTQTLQEESSGAMAQVSINSEYNEWDCSADAGERARLLQSPCVDTAPKSEGEASTGGQDRGTTSTLGAVFIVVNACLGAGLLNFPAAFRTAGGVAAGVSLQMGMLVFIISGLVILAYCSQASNERTYQEVVWAVCGKLTGVLCEVAIAVYTFGTCIAFLIIIGDQQDKIIAVMAKEPEGTSSGPWYTDRKFTISLTAFLFILPLSIPREIGFQKYASPPVHFVDICGPWCSGQMSPGMESEKGLLGLEREKFKSLLPDSFLSVLGTWYVTAIIIIKYIWPDKKMTPGDILTRPASWVAVFNAMPTICFGFQCHVSSVPVFNSMQRPEVKTWGGVVTAAMVIALAVYMGTGICGFLTFGAAVDPDVLLSYPSEDMAVAVARAFIILSVLTSYPILHFCGRAVVEGLWLRYQGLQVEEDVGRERRRRVLQTLVWFLLTLLLALFIPDIGKVISVIGGLAACFIFVFPGLCLIQAKLSEMEEVKPASWWALVSYGVLLVTLGAFIFGQTTANAIFVDLLA
;
A
#
# COMPACT_ATOMS: atom_id res chain seq x y z
N MET A 1 16.57 -57.76 0.68
CA MET A 1 17.71 -58.27 -0.12
C MET A 1 17.79 -57.37 -1.36
N ALA A 2 18.65 -56.35 -1.40
CA ALA A 2 20.11 -56.39 -1.56
C ALA A 2 20.56 -56.94 -2.92
N LEU A 3 20.94 -56.01 -3.81
CA LEU A 3 22.00 -56.02 -4.85
C LEU A 3 21.55 -55.12 -6.04
N LEU A 4 21.95 -53.85 -6.16
CA LEU A 4 23.25 -53.31 -6.64
C LEU A 4 23.73 -53.92 -7.97
N HIS A 5 23.75 -53.14 -9.06
CA HIS A 5 24.97 -52.55 -9.66
C HIS A 5 24.78 -52.03 -11.11
N SER A 6 25.42 -50.87 -11.40
CA SER A 6 25.86 -50.34 -12.71
C SER A 6 24.78 -49.61 -13.56
N GLY A 7 24.93 -48.38 -14.06
CA GLY A 7 26.09 -47.51 -14.26
C GLY A 7 26.43 -47.37 -15.76
N ARG A 8 26.15 -46.19 -16.34
CA ARG A 8 26.50 -45.67 -17.70
C ARG A 8 25.63 -46.12 -18.88
N VAL A 9 24.80 -45.20 -19.40
CA VAL A 9 24.78 -44.73 -20.81
C VAL A 9 23.98 -43.40 -20.83
N LEU A 10 24.62 -42.31 -21.29
CA LEU A 10 24.05 -41.18 -22.05
C LEU A 10 24.96 -39.94 -21.89
N SER A 11 26.08 -39.97 -22.61
CA SER A 11 26.87 -38.80 -22.98
C SER A 11 27.14 -38.92 -24.48
N GLY A 12 26.67 -37.95 -25.27
CA GLY A 12 26.86 -37.99 -26.71
C GLY A 12 25.85 -37.11 -27.40
N VAL A 13 26.17 -35.81 -27.47
CA VAL A 13 26.06 -34.89 -28.63
C VAL A 13 26.07 -33.47 -28.06
N ALA A 14 27.29 -32.99 -27.81
CA ALA A 14 27.61 -31.56 -27.79
C ALA A 14 28.82 -31.42 -28.72
N THR A 15 28.62 -30.90 -29.93
CA THR A 15 29.69 -30.36 -30.81
C THR A 15 29.07 -29.84 -32.10
N ALA A 16 28.66 -28.57 -32.11
CA ALA A 16 28.71 -27.69 -33.27
C ALA A 16 28.14 -26.31 -32.89
N PHE A 17 28.91 -25.46 -32.21
CA PHE A 17 28.82 -24.00 -32.38
C PHE A 17 30.16 -23.38 -31.95
N HIS A 18 30.82 -22.72 -32.91
CA HIS A 18 32.11 -22.06 -32.75
C HIS A 18 32.04 -20.92 -31.72
N PRO A 19 33.04 -20.80 -30.81
CA PRO A 19 33.16 -19.68 -29.88
C PRO A 19 34.00 -18.58 -30.54
N GLY A 20 33.38 -17.63 -31.22
CA GLY A 20 34.13 -16.62 -31.95
C GLY A 20 33.34 -15.38 -32.33
N LEU A 21 32.37 -14.96 -31.51
CA LEU A 21 31.68 -13.66 -31.66
C LEU A 21 30.86 -13.20 -30.43
N ALA A 22 30.89 -13.93 -29.30
CA ALA A 22 30.17 -13.59 -28.07
C ALA A 22 31.05 -12.91 -27.00
N ALA A 23 32.22 -12.39 -27.37
CA ALA A 23 33.18 -11.77 -26.44
C ALA A 23 33.17 -10.23 -26.43
N ALA A 24 32.21 -9.57 -27.11
CA ALA A 24 32.16 -8.10 -27.21
C ALA A 24 30.86 -7.46 -26.71
N ALA A 25 30.11 -8.13 -25.83
CA ALA A 25 28.99 -7.52 -25.10
C ALA A 25 29.05 -7.85 -23.61
N ALA A 26 30.26 -7.83 -23.03
CA ALA A 26 30.42 -7.55 -21.62
C ALA A 26 30.09 -6.07 -21.37
N SER A 27 28.80 -5.71 -21.52
CA SER A 27 28.31 -4.43 -21.02
C SER A 27 28.23 -4.56 -19.51
N THR A 28 29.29 -4.09 -18.86
CA THR A 28 29.37 -3.72 -17.45
C THR A 28 27.98 -3.45 -16.87
N ARG A 29 27.44 -4.44 -16.16
CA ARG A 29 26.27 -4.25 -15.30
C ARG A 29 26.68 -3.15 -14.34
N ALA A 30 26.02 -2.00 -14.41
CA ALA A 30 26.12 -1.05 -13.33
C ALA A 30 25.56 -1.78 -12.10
N ASN A 31 26.43 -2.21 -11.19
CA ASN A 31 26.03 -2.54 -9.83
C ASN A 31 25.20 -1.35 -9.36
N SER A 32 23.89 -1.54 -9.15
CA SER A 32 23.11 -0.49 -8.52
C SER A 32 23.74 -0.28 -7.15
N TRP A 33 24.37 0.89 -6.97
CA TRP A 33 25.02 1.29 -5.74
C TRP A 33 24.07 1.20 -4.53
N TRP A 34 22.76 1.11 -4.76
CA TRP A 34 21.72 1.12 -3.73
C TRP A 34 20.95 -0.19 -3.61
N ALA A 35 21.33 -1.25 -4.33
CA ALA A 35 20.62 -2.54 -4.31
C ALA A 35 20.50 -3.20 -2.91
N HIS A 36 21.34 -2.78 -1.97
CA HIS A 36 21.36 -3.24 -0.58
C HIS A 36 20.60 -2.33 0.39
N VAL A 37 19.98 -1.24 -0.10
CA VAL A 37 19.21 -0.31 0.75
C VAL A 37 17.82 -0.88 1.00
N GLU A 38 17.55 -1.25 2.25
CA GLU A 38 16.27 -1.81 2.69
C GLU A 38 15.17 -0.73 2.82
N MET A 39 13.90 -1.14 2.65
CA MET A 39 12.75 -0.26 2.88
C MET A 39 12.64 0.09 4.36
N GLY A 40 12.64 1.39 4.68
CA GLY A 40 12.53 1.87 6.05
C GLY A 40 11.14 1.58 6.69
N PRO A 41 11.07 1.50 8.03
CA PRO A 41 9.81 1.28 8.73
C PRO A 41 8.86 2.49 8.59
N PRO A 42 7.53 2.29 8.48
CA PRO A 42 6.56 3.38 8.38
C PRO A 42 6.47 4.21 9.67
N ASP A 43 6.34 5.53 9.55
CA ASP A 43 6.22 6.43 10.70
C ASP A 43 4.92 6.17 11.49
N PRO A 44 4.98 5.91 12.82
CA PRO A 44 3.81 5.58 13.64
C PRO A 44 2.73 6.67 13.70
N ILE A 45 3.04 7.93 13.41
CA ILE A 45 2.11 9.07 13.40
C ILE A 45 1.47 9.26 12.02
N LEU A 46 2.23 9.05 10.94
CA LEU A 46 1.70 9.16 9.58
C LEU A 46 0.60 8.13 9.32
N GLY A 47 0.78 6.88 9.77
CA GLY A 47 -0.23 5.83 9.62
C GLY A 47 -1.58 6.17 10.27
N VAL A 48 -1.59 6.89 11.40
CA VAL A 48 -2.83 7.36 12.07
C VAL A 48 -3.58 8.37 11.20
N THR A 49 -2.86 9.28 10.55
CA THR A 49 -3.48 10.30 9.69
C THR A 49 -4.04 9.69 8.41
N GLU A 50 -3.36 8.71 7.82
CA GLU A 50 -3.85 7.99 6.64
C GLU A 50 -5.10 7.17 6.96
N ALA A 51 -5.13 6.48 8.10
CA ALA A 51 -6.32 5.77 8.58
C ALA A 51 -7.50 6.72 8.79
N PHE A 52 -7.28 7.88 9.44
CA PHE A 52 -8.29 8.92 9.60
C PHE A 52 -8.82 9.46 8.25
N LYS A 53 -7.94 9.67 7.26
CA LYS A 53 -8.35 10.17 5.93
C LYS A 53 -9.24 9.17 5.20
N ARG A 54 -8.97 7.86 5.35
CA ARG A 54 -9.74 6.76 4.73
C ARG A 54 -11.12 6.54 5.34
N ASP A 55 -11.33 6.93 6.60
CA ASP A 55 -12.60 6.77 7.29
C ASP A 55 -13.69 7.69 6.73
N THR A 56 -14.89 7.18 6.46
CA THR A 56 -16.03 7.96 5.95
C THR A 56 -17.01 8.39 7.05
N ASN A 57 -16.80 7.98 8.30
CA ASN A 57 -17.65 8.36 9.42
C ASN A 57 -17.61 9.88 9.64
N SER A 58 -18.77 10.53 9.66
CA SER A 58 -18.88 11.99 9.84
C SER A 58 -18.46 12.46 11.24
N LYS A 59 -18.42 11.56 12.23
CA LYS A 59 -17.96 11.82 13.61
C LYS A 59 -16.48 11.51 13.84
N LYS A 60 -15.73 11.12 12.80
CA LYS A 60 -14.31 10.75 12.93
C LYS A 60 -13.47 11.87 13.55
N MET A 61 -12.51 11.53 14.39
CA MET A 61 -11.62 12.48 15.06
C MET A 61 -10.16 12.12 14.80
N ASN A 62 -9.33 13.11 14.41
CA ASN A 62 -7.89 12.95 14.31
C ASN A 62 -7.21 13.56 15.53
N LEU A 63 -6.80 12.70 16.46
CA LEU A 63 -6.02 13.06 17.64
C LEU A 63 -4.56 12.62 17.52
N GLY A 64 -4.11 12.21 16.32
CA GLY A 64 -2.72 11.85 16.06
C GLY A 64 -1.83 13.05 15.71
N VAL A 65 -2.37 14.04 14.99
CA VAL A 65 -1.58 15.13 14.38
C VAL A 65 -1.09 16.16 15.41
N GLY A 66 0.22 16.42 15.40
CA GLY A 66 0.90 17.39 16.28
C GLY A 66 0.91 18.84 15.78
N ALA A 67 -0.25 19.35 15.36
CA ALA A 67 -0.41 20.74 14.94
C ALA A 67 -1.70 21.35 15.48
N TYR A 68 -1.64 22.62 15.90
CA TYR A 68 -2.77 23.33 16.45
C TYR A 68 -3.91 23.46 15.42
N ARG A 69 -5.14 23.36 15.92
CA ARG A 69 -6.37 23.60 15.18
C ARG A 69 -7.24 24.56 15.97
N ASP A 70 -8.01 25.38 15.26
CA ASP A 70 -9.07 26.20 15.86
C ASP A 70 -10.23 25.31 16.36
N ASP A 71 -11.25 25.93 16.95
CA ASP A 71 -12.40 25.20 17.49
C ASP A 71 -13.32 24.60 16.40
N ASN A 72 -13.08 24.94 15.12
CA ASN A 72 -13.73 24.30 13.97
C ASN A 72 -12.89 23.12 13.41
N GLY A 73 -11.78 22.77 14.05
CA GLY A 73 -10.87 21.71 13.61
C GLY A 73 -10.03 22.08 12.38
N LYS A 74 -9.93 23.36 12.02
CA LYS A 74 -9.17 23.86 10.86
C LYS A 74 -7.77 24.34 11.25
N PRO A 75 -6.78 24.30 10.33
CA PRO A 75 -5.49 24.94 10.55
C PRO A 75 -5.68 26.43 10.86
N TYR A 76 -4.99 26.91 11.90
CA TYR A 76 -5.09 28.30 12.35
C TYR A 76 -3.79 29.05 12.02
N VAL A 77 -3.92 30.07 11.17
CA VAL A 77 -2.83 31.02 10.87
C VAL A 77 -3.05 32.26 11.71
N LEU A 78 -2.08 32.61 12.56
CA LEU A 78 -2.19 33.71 13.50
C LEU A 78 -2.39 35.05 12.75
N PRO A 79 -3.31 35.91 13.19
CA PRO A 79 -3.48 37.23 12.58
C PRO A 79 -2.21 38.10 12.63
N SER A 80 -1.38 37.97 13.67
CA SER A 80 -0.05 38.61 13.72
C SER A 80 0.88 38.14 12.59
N VAL A 81 0.85 36.85 12.24
CA VAL A 81 1.59 36.28 11.10
C VAL A 81 1.09 36.87 9.78
N ARG A 82 -0.23 36.88 9.54
CA ARG A 82 -0.79 37.48 8.31
C ARG A 82 -0.43 38.95 8.16
N LYS A 83 -0.44 39.71 9.26
CA LYS A 83 -0.02 41.12 9.26
C LYS A 83 1.46 41.26 8.93
N ALA A 84 2.33 40.43 9.52
CA ALA A 84 3.75 40.43 9.21
C ALA A 84 4.02 40.06 7.74
N GLU A 85 3.32 39.07 7.19
CA GLU A 85 3.38 38.72 5.76
C GLU A 85 3.01 39.90 4.87
N ALA A 86 1.90 40.59 5.16
CA ALA A 86 1.48 41.77 4.41
C ALA A 86 2.51 42.91 4.48
N GLN A 87 3.10 43.16 5.66
CA GLN A 87 4.16 44.16 5.82
C GLN A 87 5.43 43.79 5.04
N ILE A 88 5.81 42.52 5.01
CA ILE A 88 6.98 42.03 4.27
C ILE A 88 6.74 42.13 2.76
N ALA A 89 5.55 41.74 2.29
CA ALA A 89 5.17 41.82 0.88
C ALA A 89 5.18 43.28 0.39
N ALA A 90 4.65 44.21 1.19
CA ALA A 90 4.62 45.64 0.84
C ALA A 90 6.01 46.27 0.71
N LYS A 91 7.02 45.75 1.44
CA LYS A 91 8.41 46.24 1.37
C LYS A 91 9.16 45.77 0.11
N ASN A 92 8.59 44.82 -0.65
CA ASN A 92 9.16 44.29 -1.89
C ASN A 92 10.65 43.91 -1.80
N PHE A 93 11.03 43.27 -0.68
CA PHE A 93 12.42 42.84 -0.47
C PHE A 93 12.88 41.84 -1.53
N ASP A 94 14.17 41.90 -1.86
CA ASP A 94 14.85 40.86 -2.62
C ASP A 94 14.80 39.48 -1.93
N LYS A 95 15.24 38.46 -2.67
CA LYS A 95 15.31 37.06 -2.23
C LYS A 95 16.77 36.58 -2.15
N GLU A 96 17.70 37.49 -1.85
CA GLU A 96 19.13 37.14 -1.74
C GLU A 96 19.40 36.16 -0.60
N TYR A 97 20.54 35.49 -0.71
CA TYR A 97 21.01 34.56 0.32
C TYR A 97 21.18 35.25 1.68
N LEU A 98 20.75 34.58 2.75
CA LEU A 98 21.12 34.96 4.10
C LEU A 98 22.59 34.64 4.40
N PRO A 99 23.21 35.34 5.37
CA PRO A 99 24.42 34.85 6.01
C PRO A 99 24.24 33.41 6.51
N ILE A 100 25.34 32.66 6.62
CA ILE A 100 25.30 31.24 7.07
C ILE A 100 24.65 31.09 8.45
N GLY A 101 24.89 32.04 9.35
CA GLY A 101 24.26 32.08 10.68
C GLY A 101 22.77 32.48 10.66
N GLY A 102 22.24 32.91 9.51
CA GLY A 102 20.87 33.36 9.32
C GLY A 102 20.67 34.86 9.46
N LEU A 103 19.41 35.25 9.61
CA LEU A 103 19.01 36.64 9.80
C LEU A 103 19.37 37.11 11.22
N ALA A 104 20.30 38.06 11.33
CA ALA A 104 20.86 38.50 12.61
C ALA A 104 19.80 39.00 13.61
N GLU A 105 18.84 39.80 13.12
CA GLU A 105 17.74 40.34 13.94
C GLU A 105 16.83 39.23 14.50
N PHE A 106 16.56 38.20 13.69
CA PHE A 106 15.81 37.03 14.13
C PHE A 106 16.59 36.24 15.19
N CYS A 107 17.88 36.02 14.98
CA CYS A 107 18.72 35.26 15.91
C CYS A 107 18.80 35.96 17.28
N LYS A 108 19.01 37.28 17.29
CA LYS A 108 19.01 38.09 18.52
C LYS A 108 17.66 38.04 19.24
N ALA A 109 16.56 38.24 18.51
CA ALA A 109 15.22 38.20 19.08
C ALA A 109 14.84 36.80 19.62
N SER A 110 15.32 35.74 18.97
CA SER A 110 15.14 34.36 19.43
C SER A 110 15.86 34.09 20.75
N ALA A 111 17.11 34.54 20.86
CA ALA A 111 17.89 34.46 22.09
C ALA A 111 17.25 35.26 23.24
N GLU A 112 16.82 36.49 22.96
CA GLU A 112 16.14 37.35 23.95
C GLU A 112 14.87 36.67 24.50
N LEU A 113 14.06 36.08 23.61
CA LEU A 113 12.82 35.39 24.00
C LEU A 113 13.09 34.22 24.96
N ALA A 114 14.10 33.39 24.68
CA ALA A 114 14.42 32.24 25.53
C ALA A 114 15.15 32.64 26.82
N LEU A 115 16.24 33.40 26.69
CA LEU A 115 17.15 33.73 27.79
C LEU A 115 16.58 34.82 28.70
N GLY A 116 15.75 35.72 28.16
CA GLY A 116 15.25 36.91 28.82
C GLY A 116 16.22 38.08 28.70
N GLU A 117 15.69 39.27 28.41
CA GLU A 117 16.44 40.53 28.27
C GLU A 117 17.31 40.88 29.49
N ASN A 118 16.88 40.44 30.67
CA ASN A 118 17.54 40.74 31.93
C ASN A 118 18.61 39.71 32.33
N SER A 119 18.74 38.61 31.60
CA SER A 119 19.73 37.57 31.86
C SER A 119 21.15 38.10 31.68
N GLU A 120 22.04 37.70 32.58
CA GLU A 120 23.47 38.03 32.48
C GLU A 120 24.05 37.55 31.16
N VAL A 121 23.70 36.34 30.69
CA VAL A 121 24.17 35.79 29.39
C VAL A 121 23.82 36.72 28.24
N PHE A 122 22.60 37.25 28.22
CA PHE A 122 22.13 38.11 27.14
C PHE A 122 22.85 39.46 27.17
N LYS A 123 23.04 40.03 28.37
CA LYS A 123 23.73 41.32 28.58
C LYS A 123 25.23 41.25 28.28
N SER A 124 25.92 40.18 28.68
CA SER A 124 27.36 40.00 28.41
C SER A 124 27.65 39.55 26.98
N GLY A 125 26.65 39.04 26.26
CA GLY A 125 26.80 38.55 24.89
C GLY A 125 27.57 37.24 24.79
N ARG A 126 27.71 36.49 25.89
CA ARG A 126 28.43 35.20 25.93
C ARG A 126 27.61 34.03 25.37
N PHE A 127 26.88 34.26 24.29
CA PHE A 127 26.11 33.24 23.59
C PHE A 127 26.27 33.39 22.09
N VAL A 128 25.99 32.31 21.36
CA VAL A 128 25.82 32.34 19.92
C VAL A 128 24.46 31.75 19.57
N THR A 129 23.76 32.40 18.65
CA THR A 129 22.50 31.89 18.09
C THR A 129 22.61 31.86 16.57
N VAL A 130 22.29 30.72 15.98
CA VAL A 130 22.16 30.53 14.54
C VAL A 130 20.74 30.15 14.18
N GLN A 131 20.23 30.65 13.07
CA GLN A 131 18.95 30.25 12.52
C GLN A 131 19.03 28.84 11.92
N THR A 132 17.98 28.05 12.11
CA THR A 132 17.93 26.64 11.73
C THR A 132 16.64 26.29 11.00
N ILE A 133 16.62 25.11 10.37
CA ILE A 133 15.43 24.53 9.74
C ILE A 133 14.52 23.97 10.85
N SER A 134 13.85 24.86 11.57
CA SER A 134 13.02 24.58 12.74
C SER A 134 13.79 23.92 13.89
N GLY A 135 13.06 23.42 14.90
CA GLY A 135 13.65 22.71 16.04
C GLY A 135 14.37 21.42 15.62
N THR A 136 13.87 20.71 14.60
CA THR A 136 14.53 19.51 14.05
C THR A 136 15.91 19.82 13.48
N GLY A 137 16.04 20.91 12.71
CA GLY A 137 17.32 21.38 12.22
C GLY A 137 18.25 21.82 13.35
N ALA A 138 17.71 22.48 14.39
CA ALA A 138 18.49 22.87 15.57
C ALA A 138 19.05 21.65 16.31
N LEU A 139 18.23 20.61 16.52
CA LEU A 139 18.65 19.35 17.11
C LEU A 139 19.74 18.66 16.27
N ARG A 140 19.59 18.64 14.93
CA ARG A 140 20.58 18.04 14.03
C ARG A 140 21.93 18.77 14.08
N ILE A 141 21.90 20.11 14.07
CA ILE A 141 23.10 20.94 14.20
C ILE A 141 23.75 20.75 15.56
N GLY A 142 22.95 20.80 16.64
CA GLY A 142 23.44 20.62 18.00
C GLY A 142 24.06 19.23 18.22
N ALA A 143 23.41 18.17 17.74
CA ALA A 143 23.95 16.81 17.82
C ALA A 143 25.26 16.66 17.03
N SER A 144 25.34 17.24 15.83
CA SER A 144 26.56 17.21 15.01
C SER A 144 27.68 18.07 15.62
N PHE A 145 27.34 19.20 16.24
CA PHE A 145 28.27 20.05 16.96
C PHE A 145 28.86 19.33 18.17
N LEU A 146 28.02 18.64 18.96
CA LEU A 146 28.47 17.81 20.05
C LEU A 146 29.37 16.67 19.57
N GLN A 147 28.98 15.92 18.53
CA GLN A 147 29.81 14.85 18.01
C GLN A 147 31.19 15.36 17.56
N ARG A 148 31.27 16.53 16.95
CA ARG A 148 32.55 17.06 16.44
C ARG A 148 33.43 17.68 17.52
N PHE A 149 32.84 18.39 18.49
CA PHE A 149 33.61 19.26 19.40
C PHE A 149 33.50 18.89 20.88
N PHE A 150 32.49 18.13 21.29
CA PHE A 150 32.32 17.70 22.67
C PHE A 150 33.18 16.45 22.94
N LYS A 151 34.40 16.66 23.44
CA LYS A 151 35.43 15.62 23.58
C LYS A 151 35.27 14.68 24.79
N PHE A 152 34.29 14.95 25.66
CA PHE A 152 34.21 14.29 26.96
C PHE A 152 33.43 12.97 26.93
N SER A 153 32.26 12.95 26.27
CA SER A 153 31.41 11.77 26.16
C SER A 153 30.67 11.75 24.83
N ARG A 154 30.32 10.55 24.37
CA ARG A 154 29.39 10.34 23.26
C ARG A 154 27.97 10.02 23.74
N ASP A 155 27.79 9.77 25.03
CA ASP A 155 26.49 9.46 25.60
C ASP A 155 25.57 10.69 25.66
N VAL A 156 24.37 10.50 25.13
CA VAL A 156 23.23 11.40 25.29
C VAL A 156 22.08 10.65 25.97
N PHE A 157 21.67 11.17 27.13
CA PHE A 157 20.60 10.60 27.93
C PHE A 157 19.27 11.27 27.56
N LEU A 158 18.33 10.47 27.08
CA LEU A 158 16.98 10.92 26.67
C LEU A 158 15.94 10.49 27.73
N PRO A 159 14.89 11.30 27.97
CA PRO A 159 13.78 10.85 28.82
C PRO A 159 13.08 9.65 28.21
N LYS A 160 12.54 8.76 29.04
CA LYS A 160 11.73 7.62 28.60
C LYS A 160 10.26 7.80 29.00
N PRO A 161 9.33 7.94 28.03
CA PRO A 161 9.54 8.13 26.58
C PRO A 161 10.01 9.55 26.24
N SER A 162 10.32 9.82 24.97
CA SER A 162 10.62 11.15 24.42
C SER A 162 10.06 11.29 23.00
N TRP A 163 10.26 12.43 22.33
CA TRP A 163 9.84 12.61 20.94
C TRP A 163 10.56 11.59 20.04
N GLY A 164 9.80 10.84 19.24
CA GLY A 164 10.32 9.70 18.47
C GLY A 164 11.52 10.02 17.56
N ASN A 165 11.64 11.27 17.13
CA ASN A 165 12.74 11.69 16.25
C ASN A 165 14.04 12.06 16.99
N HIS A 166 14.07 12.16 18.33
CA HIS A 166 15.31 12.37 19.07
C HIS A 166 16.30 11.22 18.84
N THR A 167 15.83 9.99 18.95
CA THR A 167 16.64 8.78 18.73
C THR A 167 17.37 8.80 17.37
N PRO A 168 16.70 8.87 16.20
CA PRO A 168 17.40 8.88 14.92
C PRO A 168 18.31 10.12 14.74
N ILE A 169 17.89 11.33 15.15
CA ILE A 169 18.72 12.54 14.99
C ILE A 169 20.09 12.41 15.67
N PHE A 170 20.10 11.93 16.92
CA PHE A 170 21.33 11.79 17.69
C PHE A 170 22.14 10.56 17.23
N ARG A 171 21.47 9.44 16.90
CA ARG A 171 22.15 8.25 16.35
C ARG A 171 22.87 8.56 15.05
N ASP A 172 22.20 9.21 14.11
CA ASP A 172 22.76 9.58 12.80
C ASP A 172 23.78 10.73 12.90
N ALA A 173 23.90 11.36 14.08
CA ALA A 173 25.00 12.26 14.39
C ALA A 173 26.24 11.52 14.92
N GLY A 174 26.13 10.22 15.22
CA GLY A 174 27.20 9.44 15.84
C GLY A 174 27.25 9.55 17.37
N MET A 175 26.15 9.94 18.02
CA MET A 175 26.03 9.96 19.48
C MET A 175 25.49 8.61 20.00
N GLN A 176 25.86 8.23 21.22
CA GLN A 176 25.43 7.01 21.89
C GLN A 176 24.19 7.28 22.74
N LEU A 177 23.10 6.56 22.46
CA LEU A 177 21.81 6.84 23.08
C LEU A 177 21.64 6.07 24.38
N GLN A 178 21.37 6.82 25.45
CA GLN A 178 21.01 6.28 26.76
C GLN A 178 19.61 6.77 27.17
N GLY A 179 19.08 6.22 28.26
CA GLY A 179 17.75 6.58 28.78
C GLY A 179 17.77 6.91 30.25
N TYR A 180 16.89 7.80 30.69
CA TYR A 180 16.54 7.98 32.09
C TYR A 180 15.02 7.94 32.27
N ARG A 181 14.56 7.42 33.42
CA ARG A 181 13.13 7.38 33.77
C ARG A 181 12.54 8.78 33.79
N TYR A 182 11.32 8.91 33.27
CA TYR A 182 10.63 10.20 33.18
C TYR A 182 9.14 10.05 33.47
N TYR A 183 8.46 9.13 32.80
CA TYR A 183 7.01 8.94 32.95
C TYR A 183 6.71 7.70 33.77
N ASP A 184 5.82 7.82 34.76
CA ASP A 184 5.28 6.68 35.51
C ASP A 184 3.88 6.32 34.98
N PRO A 185 3.72 5.16 34.29
CA PRO A 185 2.43 4.72 33.78
C PRO A 185 1.37 4.47 34.87
N LYS A 186 1.77 4.23 36.13
CA LYS A 186 0.84 3.99 37.23
C LYS A 186 0.15 5.27 37.68
N THR A 187 0.90 6.38 37.76
CA THR A 187 0.39 7.69 38.18
C THR A 187 0.04 8.60 37.01
N CYS A 188 0.43 8.23 35.78
CA CYS A 188 0.36 9.09 34.59
C CYS A 188 1.08 10.44 34.76
N GLY A 189 2.05 10.50 35.68
CA GLY A 189 2.81 11.69 36.08
C GLY A 189 4.31 11.54 35.89
N PHE A 190 5.07 12.46 36.49
CA PHE A 190 6.53 12.50 36.40
C PHE A 190 7.12 11.55 37.44
N ASP A 191 7.87 10.54 36.99
CA ASP A 191 8.63 9.61 37.83
C ASP A 191 9.86 10.33 38.41
N PHE A 192 9.63 11.24 39.36
CA PHE A 192 10.68 12.07 39.91
C PHE A 192 11.76 11.27 40.64
N SER A 193 11.37 10.28 41.45
CA SER A 193 12.34 9.46 42.18
C SER A 193 13.17 8.63 41.22
N GLY A 194 12.56 8.01 40.21
CA GLY A 194 13.28 7.27 39.18
C GLY A 194 14.19 8.16 38.34
N ALA A 195 13.71 9.34 37.94
CA ALA A 195 14.51 10.32 37.20
C ALA A 195 15.74 10.75 37.99
N MET A 196 15.58 11.09 39.27
CA MET A 196 16.69 11.54 40.11
C MET A 196 17.69 10.40 40.38
N ASP A 197 17.21 9.17 40.62
CA ASP A 197 18.07 8.01 40.78
C ASP A 197 18.92 7.77 39.53
N ASP A 198 18.31 7.80 38.34
CA ASP A 198 19.02 7.62 37.07
C ASP A 198 19.97 8.78 36.77
N ILE A 199 19.51 10.04 36.87
CA ILE A 199 20.33 11.24 36.60
C ILE A 199 21.53 11.29 37.55
N SER A 200 21.38 10.87 38.79
CA SER A 200 22.49 10.81 39.77
C SER A 200 23.53 9.74 39.44
N LYS A 201 23.21 8.78 38.57
CA LYS A 201 24.13 7.71 38.12
C LYS A 201 24.77 8.01 36.77
N ILE A 202 24.30 9.05 36.06
CA ILE A 202 24.88 9.46 34.78
C ILE A 202 26.38 9.78 34.98
N PRO A 203 27.28 9.26 34.12
CA PRO A 203 28.69 9.60 34.16
C PRO A 203 28.92 11.10 33.97
N GLU A 204 29.87 11.66 34.71
CA GLU A 204 30.19 13.09 34.62
C GLU A 204 30.51 13.50 33.17
N LYS A 205 30.19 14.75 32.82
CA LYS A 205 30.42 15.31 31.48
C LYS A 205 29.67 14.56 30.35
N SER A 206 28.63 13.79 30.67
CA SER A 206 27.68 13.27 29.67
C SER A 206 26.64 14.32 29.28
N VAL A 207 25.98 14.12 28.14
CA VAL A 207 24.92 15.02 27.65
C VAL A 207 23.56 14.56 28.19
N LEU A 208 22.81 15.47 28.80
CA LEU A 208 21.44 15.24 29.26
C LEU A 208 20.48 16.07 28.42
N LEU A 209 19.61 15.39 27.64
CA LEU A 209 18.57 16.06 26.87
C LEU A 209 17.34 16.31 27.75
N LEU A 210 16.88 17.55 27.78
CA LEU A 210 15.75 18.01 28.58
C LEU A 210 14.73 18.71 27.69
N HIS A 211 13.44 18.49 27.94
CA HIS A 211 12.38 19.31 27.34
C HIS A 211 12.18 20.53 28.22
N ALA A 212 12.21 21.74 27.66
CA ALA A 212 12.09 22.97 28.45
C ALA A 212 10.71 23.10 29.12
N CYS A 213 9.65 22.71 28.39
CA CYS A 213 8.27 22.61 28.85
C CYS A 213 7.46 21.77 27.85
N ALA A 214 6.22 21.42 28.22
CA ALA A 214 5.28 20.61 27.46
C ALA A 214 5.94 19.38 26.85
N HIS A 215 6.41 18.49 27.73
CA HIS A 215 7.10 17.27 27.33
C HIS A 215 6.32 16.50 26.25
N ASN A 216 7.02 16.12 25.18
CA ASN A 216 6.46 15.36 24.07
C ASN A 216 6.99 13.93 24.17
N PRO A 217 6.14 12.91 24.36
CA PRO A 217 4.70 12.90 24.07
C PRO A 217 3.74 13.03 25.26
N THR A 218 4.23 13.08 26.49
CA THR A 218 3.39 12.83 27.68
C THR A 218 2.56 14.02 28.15
N GLY A 219 3.00 15.25 27.87
CA GLY A 219 2.47 16.48 28.46
C GLY A 219 2.85 16.68 29.93
N VAL A 220 3.68 15.82 30.51
CA VAL A 220 4.07 15.88 31.92
C VAL A 220 5.36 16.68 32.09
N ASP A 221 5.32 17.74 32.90
CA ASP A 221 6.49 18.56 33.21
C ASP A 221 6.87 18.48 34.70
N PRO A 222 8.15 18.54 35.06
CA PRO A 222 8.57 18.69 36.45
C PRO A 222 8.08 20.03 37.02
N ARG A 223 7.72 20.03 38.31
CA ARG A 223 7.45 21.26 39.06
C ARG A 223 8.73 22.07 39.25
N GLN A 224 8.61 23.36 39.53
CA GLN A 224 9.77 24.23 39.77
C GLN A 224 10.69 23.69 40.86
N GLU A 225 10.15 23.17 41.96
CA GLU A 225 10.97 22.55 43.02
C GLU A 225 11.75 21.33 42.54
N GLN A 226 11.14 20.49 41.70
CA GLN A 226 11.80 19.33 41.10
C GLN A 226 12.88 19.76 40.10
N TRP A 227 12.64 20.81 39.32
CA TRP A 227 13.65 21.39 38.43
C TRP A 227 14.87 21.94 39.18
N LYS A 228 14.67 22.55 40.36
CA LYS A 228 15.80 23.00 41.21
C LYS A 228 16.67 21.82 41.63
N GLU A 229 16.05 20.71 42.03
CA GLU A 229 16.77 19.49 42.41
C GLU A 229 17.51 18.86 41.21
N ILE A 230 16.87 18.79 40.03
CA ILE A 230 17.51 18.33 38.79
C ILE A 230 18.72 19.23 38.46
N ALA A 231 18.56 20.55 38.52
CA ALA A 231 19.65 21.51 38.27
C ALA A 231 20.82 21.32 39.24
N ALA A 232 20.52 21.08 40.53
CA ALA A 232 21.53 20.81 41.55
C ALA A 232 22.34 19.54 41.23
N VAL A 233 21.68 18.45 40.80
CA VAL A 233 22.37 17.22 40.41
C VAL A 233 23.16 17.41 39.11
N VAL A 234 22.58 18.05 38.09
CA VAL A 234 23.26 18.36 36.83
C VAL A 234 24.55 19.16 37.08
N LYS A 235 24.48 20.17 37.95
CA LYS A 235 25.65 20.97 38.36
C LYS A 235 26.67 20.12 39.13
N LYS A 236 26.22 19.35 40.13
CA LYS A 236 27.09 18.49 40.96
C LYS A 236 27.84 17.45 40.13
N LYS A 237 27.17 16.87 39.13
CA LYS A 237 27.72 15.86 38.22
C LYS A 237 28.40 16.44 37.00
N ASN A 238 28.41 17.77 36.86
CA ASN A 238 28.97 18.47 35.71
C ASN A 238 28.45 17.90 34.38
N LEU A 239 27.13 17.68 34.29
CA LEU A 239 26.47 17.20 33.07
C LEU A 239 26.24 18.36 32.10
N PHE A 240 26.29 18.07 30.81
CA PHE A 240 26.01 19.06 29.77
C PHE A 240 24.52 19.08 29.45
N ALA A 241 23.83 20.17 29.80
CA ALA A 241 22.39 20.31 29.63
C ALA A 241 22.04 20.76 28.20
N PHE A 242 21.27 19.92 27.50
CA PHE A 242 20.79 20.13 26.14
C PHE A 242 19.26 20.29 26.14
N PHE A 243 18.75 21.49 25.91
CA PHE A 243 17.30 21.75 25.94
C PHE A 243 16.65 21.68 24.54
N ASP A 244 15.53 20.96 24.42
CA ASP A 244 14.56 21.10 23.33
C ASP A 244 13.39 22.00 23.79
N MET A 245 13.14 23.08 23.05
CA MET A 245 12.21 24.16 23.41
C MET A 245 11.26 24.47 22.25
N ALA A 246 10.31 23.56 22.00
CA ALA A 246 9.39 23.66 20.86
C ALA A 246 8.04 24.36 21.15
N TYR A 247 7.72 24.61 22.43
CA TYR A 247 6.36 25.01 22.86
C TYR A 247 6.32 26.30 23.69
N GLN A 248 7.37 27.12 23.67
CA GLN A 248 7.43 28.34 24.48
C GLN A 248 6.23 29.27 24.24
N GLY A 249 5.51 29.60 25.31
CA GLY A 249 4.27 30.37 25.32
C GLY A 249 3.04 29.52 25.02
N PHE A 250 3.17 28.50 24.17
CA PHE A 250 2.06 27.62 23.76
C PHE A 250 1.66 26.62 24.87
N ALA A 251 2.52 26.38 25.87
CA ALA A 251 2.21 25.45 26.96
C ALA A 251 1.32 26.11 28.02
N SER A 252 1.78 27.20 28.64
CA SER A 252 1.08 27.87 29.73
C SER A 252 0.35 29.16 29.34
N GLY A 253 0.55 29.64 28.12
CA GLY A 253 0.13 30.98 27.70
C GLY A 253 1.12 32.09 28.10
N ASP A 254 2.20 31.75 28.79
CA ASP A 254 3.25 32.68 29.22
C ASP A 254 4.64 32.17 28.80
N GLY A 255 5.27 32.89 27.87
CA GLY A 255 6.59 32.54 27.35
C GLY A 255 7.73 32.61 28.39
N ASN A 256 7.58 33.40 29.46
CA ASN A 256 8.56 33.46 30.55
C ASN A 256 8.44 32.25 31.47
N LYS A 257 7.20 31.86 31.82
CA LYS A 257 6.95 30.66 32.61
C LYS A 257 7.44 29.40 31.90
N ASP A 258 7.22 29.33 30.59
CA ASP A 258 7.65 28.22 29.75
C ASP A 258 9.18 28.18 29.52
N ALA A 259 9.89 29.30 29.75
CA ALA A 259 11.35 29.40 29.68
C ALA A 259 12.05 29.22 31.03
N TRP A 260 11.28 29.08 32.11
CA TRP A 260 11.78 29.18 33.47
C TRP A 260 12.89 28.15 33.77
N ALA A 261 12.74 26.89 33.35
CA ALA A 261 13.75 25.85 33.59
C ALA A 261 15.10 26.19 32.95
N VAL A 262 15.10 26.68 31.70
CA VAL A 262 16.31 27.09 30.98
C VAL A 262 17.00 28.25 31.70
N ARG A 263 16.22 29.27 32.09
CA ARG A 263 16.74 30.45 32.80
C ARG A 263 17.28 30.09 34.16
N HIS A 264 16.60 29.21 34.90
CA HIS A 264 17.06 28.74 36.20
C HIS A 264 18.40 27.99 36.11
N PHE A 265 18.59 27.13 35.11
CA PHE A 265 19.87 26.45 34.91
C PHE A 265 21.01 27.44 34.70
N ILE A 266 20.78 28.48 33.89
CA ILE A 266 21.74 29.55 33.64
C ILE A 266 22.04 30.34 34.93
N GLU A 267 21.03 30.69 35.71
CA GLU A 267 21.18 31.35 37.02
C GLU A 267 22.00 30.51 38.01
N GLN A 268 21.90 29.18 37.94
CA GLN A 268 22.73 28.26 38.72
C GLN A 268 24.18 28.15 38.18
N GLY A 269 24.53 28.87 37.13
CA GLY A 269 25.85 28.85 36.50
C GLY A 269 26.07 27.65 35.58
N ILE A 270 25.00 26.99 35.12
CA ILE A 270 25.06 25.87 34.18
C ILE A 270 24.96 26.43 32.78
N ASN A 271 26.02 26.30 31.97
CA ASN A 271 25.96 26.62 30.55
C ASN A 271 25.14 25.55 29.82
N VAL A 272 24.26 26.00 28.92
CA VAL A 272 23.30 25.15 28.20
C VAL A 272 23.42 25.37 26.70
N CYS A 273 22.92 24.43 25.92
CA CYS A 273 22.44 24.73 24.57
C CYS A 273 20.94 24.52 24.49
N LEU A 274 20.27 25.26 23.60
CA LEU A 274 18.84 25.12 23.39
C LEU A 274 18.45 25.13 21.91
N CYS A 275 17.46 24.30 21.58
CA CYS A 275 16.84 24.18 20.26
C CYS A 275 15.45 24.80 20.29
N GLN A 276 15.27 25.96 19.65
CA GLN A 276 13.98 26.66 19.58
C GLN A 276 13.24 26.31 18.29
N SER A 277 11.92 26.17 18.38
CA SER A 277 11.04 25.99 17.22
C SER A 277 9.91 27.01 17.22
N TYR A 278 9.66 27.61 16.06
CA TYR A 278 8.53 28.54 15.86
C TYR A 278 7.32 27.89 15.19
N ALA A 279 7.38 26.56 14.98
CA ALA A 279 6.32 25.83 14.31
C ALA A 279 4.98 25.90 15.05
N LYS A 280 4.99 25.88 16.39
CA LYS A 280 3.76 25.79 17.21
C LYS A 280 3.33 27.15 17.74
N ASN A 281 4.25 27.88 18.37
CA ASN A 281 3.94 29.17 18.97
C ASN A 281 3.64 30.28 17.94
N MET A 282 4.13 30.19 16.69
CA MET A 282 3.74 31.12 15.61
C MET A 282 2.91 30.44 14.52
N GLY A 283 2.61 29.15 14.64
CA GLY A 283 1.91 28.41 13.58
C GLY A 283 2.72 28.25 12.28
N LEU A 284 4.03 28.52 12.29
CA LEU A 284 4.92 28.48 11.12
C LEU A 284 5.44 27.06 10.83
N TYR A 285 4.55 26.08 10.82
CA TYR A 285 4.91 24.65 10.69
C TYR A 285 5.72 24.37 9.42
N GLY A 286 5.20 24.79 8.26
CA GLY A 286 5.76 24.55 6.93
C GLY A 286 6.91 25.48 6.55
N GLU A 287 7.00 26.66 7.17
CA GLU A 287 8.08 27.63 6.93
C GLU A 287 9.43 27.21 7.54
N ARG A 288 9.42 26.18 8.40
CA ARG A 288 10.60 25.57 9.01
C ARG A 288 11.50 26.58 9.74
N VAL A 289 10.92 27.41 10.60
CA VAL A 289 11.66 28.45 11.36
C VAL A 289 12.09 27.96 12.74
N GLY A 290 13.37 28.10 13.07
CA GLY A 290 13.95 27.71 14.35
C GLY A 290 15.28 28.39 14.62
N ALA A 291 15.82 28.19 15.83
CA ALA A 291 17.10 28.71 16.24
C ALA A 291 17.85 27.71 17.14
N PHE A 292 19.17 27.66 17.02
CA PHE A 292 20.05 26.91 17.91
C PHE A 292 20.96 27.90 18.65
N THR A 293 20.92 27.85 19.98
CA THR A 293 21.67 28.74 20.85
C THR A 293 22.63 27.96 21.73
N VAL A 294 23.89 28.39 21.83
CA VAL A 294 24.90 27.84 22.74
C VAL A 294 25.36 28.94 23.69
N VAL A 295 25.18 28.71 24.99
CA VAL A 295 25.71 29.59 26.05
C VAL A 295 27.17 29.21 26.31
N CYS A 296 28.06 30.19 26.21
CA CYS A 296 29.50 30.04 26.32
C CYS A 296 30.01 30.66 27.62
N LYS A 297 31.27 30.38 27.96
CA LYS A 297 31.98 30.99 29.09
C LYS A 297 32.13 32.50 28.91
N ASP A 298 32.49 32.94 27.72
CA ASP A 298 32.78 34.33 27.38
C ASP A 298 32.52 34.61 25.88
N THR A 299 32.70 35.87 25.47
CA THR A 299 32.45 36.31 24.08
C THR A 299 33.49 35.79 23.09
N ASP A 300 34.70 35.47 23.55
CA ASP A 300 35.76 34.91 22.72
C ASP A 300 35.48 33.45 22.36
N GLU A 301 35.03 32.65 23.34
CA GLU A 301 34.51 31.32 23.11
C GLU A 301 33.28 31.35 22.19
N ALA A 302 32.34 32.29 22.40
CA ALA A 302 31.18 32.43 21.53
C ALA A 302 31.56 32.66 20.06
N LYS A 303 32.56 33.50 19.77
CA LYS A 303 33.07 33.71 18.40
C LYS A 303 33.66 32.45 17.79
N ARG A 304 34.44 31.67 18.57
CA ARG A 304 34.96 30.37 18.10
C ARG A 304 33.84 29.40 17.81
N VAL A 305 32.86 29.27 18.70
CA VAL A 305 31.70 28.39 18.51
C VAL A 305 30.90 28.81 17.28
N GLU A 306 30.63 30.10 17.09
CA GLU A 306 29.95 30.63 15.91
C GLU A 306 30.68 30.25 14.61
N SER A 307 31.99 30.42 14.57
CA SER A 307 32.79 30.06 13.39
C SER A 307 32.64 28.57 13.03
N GLN A 308 32.63 27.68 14.02
CA GLN A 308 32.48 26.24 13.82
C GLN A 308 31.06 25.86 13.44
N LEU A 309 30.05 26.52 14.00
CA LEU A 309 28.65 26.33 13.59
C LEU A 309 28.46 26.73 12.13
N LYS A 310 29.04 27.85 11.68
CA LYS A 310 28.99 28.24 10.26
C LYS A 310 29.67 27.21 9.35
N ILE A 311 30.84 26.70 9.74
CA ILE A 311 31.55 25.63 9.01
C ILE A 311 30.71 24.35 8.95
N LEU A 312 30.00 24.01 10.03
CA LEU A 312 29.16 22.83 10.12
C LEU A 312 27.87 22.96 9.29
N ILE A 313 27.24 24.14 9.29
CA ILE A 313 25.99 24.42 8.58
C ILE A 313 26.20 24.48 7.05
N ARG A 314 27.30 25.09 6.60
CA ARG A 314 27.58 25.32 5.19
C ARG A 314 27.44 24.06 4.30
N PRO A 315 28.00 22.89 4.65
CA PRO A 315 27.82 21.67 3.86
C PRO A 315 26.48 20.95 4.12
N MET A 316 25.72 21.31 5.15
CA MET A 316 24.38 20.73 5.38
C MET A 316 23.33 21.35 4.48
N TYR A 317 23.28 22.69 4.42
CA TYR A 317 22.27 23.42 3.66
C TYR A 317 22.71 24.83 3.24
N SER A 318 24.01 25.14 3.28
CA SER A 318 24.59 26.45 2.96
C SER A 318 24.17 27.60 3.89
N ASN A 319 22.92 28.04 3.82
CA ASN A 319 22.31 29.08 4.65
C ASN A 319 20.81 28.80 4.84
N PRO A 320 20.19 29.27 5.93
CA PRO A 320 18.82 28.90 6.27
C PRO A 320 17.76 29.68 5.46
N PRO A 321 16.51 29.21 5.39
CA PRO A 321 15.46 29.81 4.57
C PRO A 321 15.02 31.20 5.06
N LEU A 322 14.79 32.11 4.12
CA LEU A 322 14.60 33.53 4.38
C LEU A 322 13.21 33.92 4.90
N ASN A 323 12.14 33.41 4.28
CA ASN A 323 10.79 33.95 4.41
C ASN A 323 10.25 33.88 5.86
N GLY A 324 10.18 32.67 6.43
CA GLY A 324 9.68 32.47 7.77
C GLY A 324 10.49 33.20 8.86
N ALA A 325 11.80 33.35 8.69
CA ALA A 325 12.63 34.12 9.62
C ALA A 325 12.35 35.62 9.54
N ARG A 326 12.06 36.18 8.36
CA ARG A 326 11.58 37.57 8.22
C ARG A 326 10.23 37.76 8.92
N ILE A 327 9.30 36.81 8.80
CA ILE A 327 7.99 36.85 9.49
C ILE A 327 8.21 36.86 11.00
N ALA A 328 8.95 35.88 11.53
CA ALA A 328 9.20 35.77 12.96
C ALA A 328 9.99 36.99 13.49
N SER A 329 11.00 37.47 12.76
CA SER A 329 11.72 38.71 13.10
C SER A 329 10.79 39.91 13.17
N THR A 330 9.93 40.08 12.16
CA THR A 330 8.98 41.21 12.09
C THR A 330 8.03 41.19 13.28
N ILE A 331 7.51 40.02 13.67
CA ILE A 331 6.65 39.86 14.84
C ILE A 331 7.42 40.19 16.13
N LEU A 332 8.59 39.59 16.34
CA LEU A 332 9.34 39.73 17.60
C LEU A 332 9.93 41.13 17.82
N ASN A 333 10.27 41.84 16.74
CA ASN A 333 10.90 43.15 16.79
C ASN A 333 9.92 44.33 16.61
N THR A 334 8.63 44.07 16.32
CA THR A 334 7.60 45.11 16.24
C THR A 334 6.73 45.05 17.50
N PRO A 335 6.77 46.05 18.40
CA PRO A 335 6.09 45.98 19.70
C PRO A 335 4.60 45.62 19.62
N ASP A 336 3.86 46.23 18.69
CA ASP A 336 2.43 45.97 18.53
C ASP A 336 2.15 44.54 18.02
N LEU A 337 2.95 44.05 17.07
CA LEU A 337 2.81 42.67 16.58
C LEU A 337 3.25 41.65 17.64
N ARG A 338 4.31 41.93 18.42
CA ARG A 338 4.75 41.07 19.52
C ARG A 338 3.66 40.98 20.58
N LYS A 339 3.06 42.11 20.96
CA LYS A 339 1.94 42.17 21.92
C LYS A 339 0.74 41.37 21.41
N GLN A 340 0.36 41.57 20.15
CA GLN A 340 -0.72 40.82 19.52
C GLN A 340 -0.43 39.32 19.48
N TRP A 341 0.77 38.92 19.06
CA TRP A 341 1.21 37.52 19.03
C TRP A 341 1.17 36.88 20.42
N LEU A 342 1.65 37.54 21.47
CA LEU A 342 1.58 37.04 22.84
C LEU A 342 0.13 36.79 23.30
N GLN A 343 -0.80 37.67 22.94
CA GLN A 343 -2.23 37.49 23.22
C GLN A 343 -2.81 36.30 22.44
N GLU A 344 -2.46 36.15 21.15
CA GLU A 344 -2.90 35.05 20.30
C GLU A 344 -2.39 33.70 20.82
N VAL A 345 -1.11 33.60 21.18
CA VAL A 345 -0.50 32.39 21.74
C VAL A 345 -1.13 32.02 23.08
N LYS A 346 -1.38 33.02 23.94
CA LYS A 346 -2.12 32.80 25.18
C LYS A 346 -3.52 32.24 24.89
N GLY A 347 -4.25 32.82 23.94
CA GLY A 347 -5.56 32.32 23.52
C GLY A 347 -5.52 30.87 23.01
N MET A 348 -4.47 30.50 22.27
CA MET A 348 -4.27 29.10 21.85
C MET A 348 -4.07 28.17 23.06
N ALA A 349 -3.22 28.56 24.02
CA ALA A 349 -2.97 27.78 25.23
C ALA A 349 -4.23 27.66 26.11
N ASP A 350 -4.94 28.77 26.34
CA ASP A 350 -6.19 28.82 27.09
C ASP A 350 -7.24 27.86 26.50
N ARG A 351 -7.33 27.78 25.16
CA ARG A 351 -8.22 26.83 24.48
C ARG A 351 -7.84 25.39 24.79
N ILE A 352 -6.55 25.03 24.70
CA ILE A 352 -6.06 23.67 24.98
C ILE A 352 -6.34 23.30 26.44
N ILE A 353 -6.08 24.20 27.38
CA ILE A 353 -6.40 24.04 28.80
C ILE A 353 -7.90 23.83 29.00
N SER A 354 -8.73 24.64 28.33
CA SER A 354 -10.19 24.48 28.36
C SER A 354 -10.65 23.11 27.84
N MET A 355 -10.07 22.61 26.74
CA MET A 355 -10.41 21.28 26.21
C MET A 355 -10.03 20.16 27.17
N ARG A 356 -8.92 20.26 27.90
CA ARG A 356 -8.53 19.31 28.96
C ARG A 356 -9.55 19.30 30.08
N THR A 357 -9.92 20.48 30.58
CA THR A 357 -10.92 20.64 31.65
C THR A 357 -12.28 20.10 31.23
N GLN A 358 -12.71 20.39 30.00
CA GLN A 358 -13.98 19.91 29.45
C GLN A 358 -13.98 18.40 29.25
N LEU A 359 -12.87 17.80 28.80
CA LEU A 359 -12.75 16.35 28.66
C LEU A 359 -12.91 15.65 30.02
N VAL A 360 -12.22 16.13 31.07
CA VAL A 360 -12.36 15.59 32.43
C VAL A 360 -13.77 15.80 32.97
N SER A 361 -14.36 16.98 32.77
CA SER A 361 -15.74 17.28 33.20
C SER A 361 -16.75 16.35 32.52
N ASN A 362 -16.64 16.15 31.21
CA ASN A 362 -17.55 15.28 30.47
C ASN A 362 -17.35 13.80 30.83
N LEU A 363 -16.12 13.34 31.09
CA LEU A 363 -15.88 11.99 31.61
C LEU A 363 -16.57 11.74 32.95
N LYS A 364 -16.60 12.74 33.84
CA LYS A 364 -17.36 12.68 35.09
C LYS A 364 -18.87 12.65 34.83
N LYS A 365 -19.38 13.44 33.89
CA LYS A 365 -20.81 13.45 33.51
C LYS A 365 -21.28 12.12 32.90
N GLU A 366 -20.42 11.44 32.15
CA GLU A 366 -20.69 10.10 31.60
C GLU A 366 -20.72 9.00 32.69
N GLY A 367 -20.34 9.31 33.94
CA GLY A 367 -20.36 8.38 35.06
C GLY A 367 -19.05 7.62 35.30
N SER A 368 -17.93 8.08 34.74
CA SER A 368 -16.62 7.45 34.98
C SER A 368 -16.17 7.57 36.45
N SER A 369 -15.86 6.44 37.08
CA SER A 369 -15.26 6.36 38.42
C SER A 369 -13.72 6.43 38.44
N HIS A 370 -13.07 6.39 37.28
CA HIS A 370 -11.61 6.51 37.17
C HIS A 370 -11.10 7.92 37.49
N ASN A 371 -9.88 8.00 38.05
CA ASN A 371 -9.17 9.28 38.21
C ASN A 371 -8.61 9.74 36.85
N TRP A 372 -9.09 10.90 36.39
CA TRP A 372 -8.65 11.54 35.14
C TRP A 372 -7.89 12.85 35.35
N GLN A 373 -7.49 13.15 36.59
CA GLN A 373 -6.84 14.41 36.97
C GLN A 373 -5.53 14.66 36.20
N HIS A 374 -4.82 13.61 35.80
CA HIS A 374 -3.61 13.71 34.98
C HIS A 374 -3.84 14.43 33.65
N ILE A 375 -5.05 14.40 33.07
CA ILE A 375 -5.36 15.12 31.82
C ILE A 375 -5.24 16.64 32.02
N THR A 376 -5.65 17.15 33.19
CA THR A 376 -5.55 18.58 33.54
C THR A 376 -4.22 18.96 34.18
N ASP A 377 -3.52 18.02 34.81
CA ASP A 377 -2.18 18.25 35.36
C ASP A 377 -1.10 18.28 34.25
N GLN A 378 -1.34 17.55 33.16
CA GLN A 378 -0.52 17.62 31.94
C GLN A 378 -0.76 18.92 31.17
N ILE A 379 0.28 19.43 30.51
CA ILE A 379 0.32 20.71 29.79
C ILE A 379 0.66 20.54 28.30
N GLY A 380 0.37 21.58 27.51
CA GLY A 380 0.72 21.64 26.09
C GLY A 380 -0.20 20.81 25.18
N MET A 381 0.25 20.54 23.96
CA MET A 381 -0.59 19.95 22.91
C MET A 381 -0.92 18.48 23.12
N PHE A 382 -0.06 17.73 23.82
CA PHE A 382 -0.17 16.28 23.92
C PHE A 382 -0.57 15.81 25.31
N CYS A 383 -1.32 14.72 25.37
CA CYS A 383 -1.75 14.09 26.60
C CYS A 383 -1.54 12.58 26.47
N PHE A 384 -0.83 11.98 27.41
CA PHE A 384 -0.85 10.54 27.60
C PHE A 384 -2.07 10.18 28.44
N THR A 385 -3.06 9.56 27.80
CA THR A 385 -4.37 9.29 28.40
C THR A 385 -4.36 8.15 29.42
N GLY A 386 -3.38 7.24 29.36
CA GLY A 386 -3.38 5.99 30.13
C GLY A 386 -4.31 4.91 29.55
N LEU A 387 -4.79 5.11 28.32
CA LEU A 387 -5.50 4.09 27.57
C LEU A 387 -4.54 3.01 27.09
N LYS A 388 -4.95 1.75 27.22
CA LYS A 388 -4.17 0.61 26.73
C LYS A 388 -4.33 0.44 25.22
N PRO A 389 -3.41 -0.23 24.52
CA PRO A 389 -3.50 -0.44 23.07
C PRO A 389 -4.83 -1.03 22.62
N GLU A 390 -5.41 -1.95 23.38
CA GLU A 390 -6.70 -2.59 23.06
C GLU A 390 -7.87 -1.57 23.14
N GLN A 391 -7.78 -0.61 24.06
CA GLN A 391 -8.77 0.44 24.23
C GLN A 391 -8.66 1.50 23.14
N VAL A 392 -7.44 1.82 22.72
CA VAL A 392 -7.18 2.69 21.56
C VAL A 392 -7.71 2.04 20.27
N GLU A 393 -7.53 0.73 20.13
CA GLU A 393 -8.08 -0.01 18.99
C GLU A 393 -9.61 0.01 18.97
N ARG A 394 -10.25 -0.16 20.13
CA ARG A 394 -11.71 0.00 20.27
C ARG A 394 -12.16 1.43 19.93
N LEU A 395 -11.47 2.47 20.42
CA LEU A 395 -11.77 3.86 20.04
C LEU A 395 -11.70 4.08 18.53
N THR A 396 -10.72 3.48 17.87
CA THR A 396 -10.57 3.57 16.42
C THR A 396 -11.72 2.86 15.69
N LYS A 397 -12.08 1.64 16.13
CA LYS A 397 -13.06 0.79 15.42
C LYS A 397 -14.52 1.13 15.72
N GLU A 398 -14.82 1.39 16.98
CA GLU A 398 -16.20 1.61 17.46
C GLU A 398 -16.60 3.08 17.33
N PHE A 399 -15.64 4.01 17.42
CA PHE A 399 -15.91 5.45 17.51
C PHE A 399 -15.20 6.31 16.46
N SER A 400 -14.39 5.72 15.56
CA SER A 400 -13.63 6.47 14.55
C SER A 400 -12.72 7.55 15.16
N ILE A 401 -12.18 7.31 16.36
CA ILE A 401 -11.26 8.23 17.04
C ILE A 401 -9.82 7.71 16.88
N TYR A 402 -9.03 8.44 16.09
CA TYR A 402 -7.68 8.05 15.68
C TYR A 402 -6.63 8.71 16.56
N MET A 403 -5.83 7.89 17.25
CA MET A 403 -4.72 8.32 18.11
C MET A 403 -3.57 7.30 18.05
N THR A 404 -2.41 7.60 18.64
CA THR A 404 -1.30 6.62 18.64
C THR A 404 -1.55 5.50 19.64
N LYS A 405 -1.01 4.31 19.36
CA LYS A 405 -1.27 3.07 20.13
C LYS A 405 -0.83 3.14 21.59
N ASP A 406 0.11 4.02 21.92
CA ASP A 406 0.60 4.31 23.27
C ASP A 406 -0.37 5.17 24.10
N GLY A 407 -1.52 5.54 23.54
CA GLY A 407 -2.54 6.34 24.23
C GLY A 407 -2.26 7.84 24.22
N ARG A 408 -1.30 8.33 23.42
CA ARG A 408 -1.11 9.78 23.18
C ARG A 408 -2.26 10.34 22.37
N ILE A 409 -2.83 11.46 22.84
CA ILE A 409 -3.72 12.30 22.04
C ILE A 409 -3.11 13.68 21.84
N SER A 410 -3.38 14.26 20.67
CA SER A 410 -3.25 15.68 20.40
C SER A 410 -4.53 16.37 20.84
N VAL A 411 -4.48 17.05 21.99
CA VAL A 411 -5.58 17.86 22.52
C VAL A 411 -5.96 18.98 21.55
N ALA A 412 -5.04 19.39 20.66
CA ALA A 412 -5.34 20.35 19.61
C ALA A 412 -6.46 19.90 18.67
N GLY A 413 -6.67 18.59 18.45
CA GLY A 413 -7.76 18.05 17.64
C GLY A 413 -9.12 18.00 18.36
N VAL A 414 -9.15 18.32 19.66
CA VAL A 414 -10.37 18.37 20.47
C VAL A 414 -10.99 19.76 20.36
N THR A 415 -12.31 19.83 20.17
CA THR A 415 -13.10 21.06 20.01
C THR A 415 -14.32 21.02 20.93
N SER A 416 -14.94 22.18 21.17
CA SER A 416 -16.19 22.28 21.93
C SER A 416 -17.30 21.36 21.36
N GLY A 417 -17.33 21.18 20.03
CA GLY A 417 -18.29 20.33 19.34
C GLY A 417 -18.02 18.83 19.41
N ASN A 418 -16.79 18.38 19.74
CA ASN A 418 -16.43 16.96 19.73
C ASN A 418 -15.96 16.41 21.09
N VAL A 419 -15.64 17.26 22.07
CA VAL A 419 -15.11 16.84 23.38
C VAL A 419 -16.08 15.95 24.16
N GLY A 420 -17.40 16.17 24.02
CA GLY A 420 -18.42 15.30 24.60
C GLY A 420 -18.40 13.90 24.00
N TYR A 421 -18.29 13.80 22.66
CA TYR A 421 -18.19 12.52 21.96
C TYR A 421 -16.92 11.75 22.35
N LEU A 422 -15.80 12.45 22.47
CA LEU A 422 -14.55 11.85 22.94
C LEU A 422 -14.67 11.31 24.37
N ALA A 423 -15.26 12.08 25.29
CA ALA A 423 -15.47 11.65 26.67
C ALA A 423 -16.36 10.40 26.75
N HIS A 424 -17.46 10.40 26.01
CA HIS A 424 -18.36 9.25 25.89
C HIS A 424 -17.61 8.00 25.39
N ALA A 425 -16.90 8.12 24.28
CA ALA A 425 -16.13 7.02 23.69
C ALA A 425 -15.07 6.47 24.67
N ILE A 426 -14.31 7.35 25.34
CA ILE A 426 -13.31 6.95 26.34
C ILE A 426 -13.96 6.21 27.51
N HIS A 427 -15.11 6.68 28.01
CA HIS A 427 -15.85 6.01 29.08
C HIS A 427 -16.33 4.61 28.67
N GLN A 428 -16.85 4.46 27.45
CA GLN A 428 -17.30 3.16 26.91
C GLN A 428 -16.16 2.14 26.74
N VAL A 429 -14.96 2.59 26.35
CA VAL A 429 -13.83 1.66 26.18
C VAL A 429 -13.11 1.32 27.49
N LYS A 430 -13.23 2.18 28.52
CA LYS A 430 -12.70 1.90 29.85
C LYS A 430 -13.62 0.99 30.68
N SER A 431 -14.93 1.06 30.47
CA SER A 431 -15.89 0.21 31.17
C SER A 431 -15.82 -1.24 30.66
N PRO A 432 -15.96 -2.26 31.52
CA PRO A 432 -16.04 -3.66 31.09
C PRO A 432 -17.27 -3.86 30.18
N PRO A 433 -17.20 -4.75 29.17
CA PRO A 433 -18.30 -4.96 28.24
C PRO A 433 -19.56 -5.41 29.01
N LYS A 434 -20.67 -4.69 28.83
CA LYS A 434 -21.99 -5.12 29.32
C LYS A 434 -22.35 -6.42 28.59
N ILE A 435 -22.42 -7.54 29.33
CA ILE A 435 -23.02 -8.78 28.84
C ILE A 435 -24.51 -8.50 28.64
N ILE A 436 -24.93 -8.26 27.41
CA ILE A 436 -26.36 -8.24 27.06
C ILE A 436 -26.77 -9.71 26.88
N ALA A 437 -27.44 -10.24 27.89
CA ALA A 437 -28.08 -11.55 27.81
C ALA A 437 -29.15 -11.53 26.71
N GLN A 438 -28.84 -12.15 25.57
CA GLN A 438 -29.86 -12.49 24.57
C GLN A 438 -30.37 -13.90 24.86
N ASN A 439 -31.62 -13.96 25.31
CA ASN A 439 -32.42 -15.18 25.46
C ASN A 439 -32.59 -15.87 24.10
N THR A 440 -32.16 -17.13 23.97
CA THR A 440 -32.74 -18.09 23.01
C THR A 440 -32.53 -19.52 23.55
N PRO A 441 -33.53 -20.44 23.48
CA PRO A 441 -33.60 -21.61 24.35
C PRO A 441 -32.97 -22.89 23.78
N CYS A 442 -32.54 -23.75 24.71
CA CYS A 442 -32.39 -25.22 24.68
C CYS A 442 -31.89 -25.91 23.39
N CYS A 443 -30.78 -26.65 23.51
CA CYS A 443 -30.82 -28.12 23.39
C CYS A 443 -29.52 -28.82 23.83
N LEU A 444 -29.73 -29.89 24.61
CA LEU A 444 -28.94 -31.13 24.73
C LEU A 444 -27.63 -31.11 25.54
N SER A 445 -27.82 -31.47 26.81
CA SER A 445 -26.88 -32.11 27.72
C SER A 445 -26.41 -33.49 27.25
N PHE A 446 -25.13 -33.82 27.43
CA PHE A 446 -24.68 -35.14 27.90
C PHE A 446 -23.44 -34.99 28.83
N PRO A 447 -23.24 -35.89 29.81
CA PRO A 447 -22.47 -35.59 31.01
C PRO A 447 -21.06 -36.23 31.07
N ARG A 448 -20.19 -35.50 31.78
CA ARG A 448 -19.23 -35.92 32.82
C ARG A 448 -18.06 -36.90 32.54
N ASN A 449 -16.92 -36.39 33.01
CA ASN A 449 -15.81 -37.03 33.73
C ASN A 449 -14.64 -37.53 32.90
N VAL A 450 -13.48 -36.87 33.02
CA VAL A 450 -12.26 -37.47 33.61
C VAL A 450 -11.43 -36.36 34.27
N VAL A 451 -11.07 -36.59 35.53
CA VAL A 451 -10.10 -35.85 36.35
C VAL A 451 -8.72 -36.46 36.10
N VAL A 452 -7.68 -35.67 35.79
CA VAL A 452 -6.29 -36.04 36.11
C VAL A 452 -5.47 -34.80 36.51
N ARG A 453 -4.72 -35.00 37.60
CA ARG A 453 -3.93 -34.07 38.42
C ARG A 453 -2.74 -33.44 37.68
N ARG A 454 -2.42 -32.20 38.09
CA ARG A 454 -1.11 -31.56 37.95
C ARG A 454 -0.08 -32.27 38.82
N ASN A 455 1.09 -32.55 38.26
CA ASN A 455 2.34 -32.68 39.02
C ASN A 455 3.39 -31.76 38.39
N THR A 456 3.79 -30.76 39.17
CA THR A 456 4.96 -29.91 38.96
C THR A 456 6.16 -30.56 39.64
N GLN A 457 7.26 -30.75 38.93
CA GLN A 457 8.59 -30.88 39.52
C GLN A 457 9.61 -30.08 38.69
N THR A 458 10.28 -29.19 39.42
CA THR A 458 11.46 -28.38 39.14
C THR A 458 12.70 -29.23 38.83
N LEU A 459 13.63 -28.72 38.01
CA LEU A 459 15.09 -28.87 38.21
C LEU A 459 15.88 -27.74 37.51
N GLN A 460 17.05 -27.48 38.08
CA GLN A 460 17.93 -26.31 38.02
C GLN A 460 18.99 -26.34 36.90
N GLU A 461 19.46 -25.13 36.56
CA GLU A 461 20.80 -24.67 36.12
C GLU A 461 21.89 -25.66 35.68
N GLU A 462 22.55 -25.35 34.55
CA GLU A 462 24.02 -25.37 34.47
C GLU A 462 24.57 -24.52 33.31
N SER A 463 25.76 -23.96 33.53
CA SER A 463 26.47 -22.97 32.71
C SER A 463 27.77 -23.51 32.10
N SER A 464 28.09 -23.15 30.86
CA SER A 464 29.45 -23.06 30.25
C SER A 464 29.25 -22.57 28.79
N GLY A 465 30.07 -21.75 28.12
CA GLY A 465 31.44 -21.30 28.29
C GLY A 465 32.29 -21.74 27.08
N ALA A 466 32.31 -20.98 25.97
CA ALA A 466 33.36 -21.07 24.94
C ALA A 466 33.37 -19.85 23.99
N MET A 467 34.58 -19.42 23.65
CA MET A 467 34.99 -18.21 22.92
C MET A 467 35.76 -18.66 21.65
N ALA A 468 35.48 -18.10 20.47
CA ALA A 468 36.32 -18.11 19.24
C ALA A 468 35.47 -17.64 18.04
N GLN A 469 35.91 -16.96 16.97
CA GLN A 469 37.12 -16.22 16.60
C GLN A 469 36.76 -15.54 15.25
N VAL A 470 37.32 -14.36 14.97
CA VAL A 470 37.15 -13.62 13.71
C VAL A 470 38.04 -14.23 12.61
N SER A 471 37.55 -14.30 11.36
CA SER A 471 38.41 -14.36 10.17
C SER A 471 37.76 -13.75 8.92
N ILE A 472 38.60 -13.04 8.16
CA ILE A 472 38.33 -12.15 7.03
C ILE A 472 38.80 -12.82 5.71
N ASN A 473 38.02 -12.62 4.64
CA ASN A 473 38.28 -12.70 3.18
C ASN A 473 38.69 -14.01 2.48
N SER A 474 38.01 -14.33 1.36
CA SER A 474 38.59 -14.52 0.01
C SER A 474 37.54 -15.03 -1.01
N GLU A 475 37.63 -14.54 -2.24
CA GLU A 475 36.82 -14.79 -3.45
C GLU A 475 36.91 -16.24 -4.00
N TYR A 476 35.85 -16.74 -4.66
CA TYR A 476 35.76 -17.09 -6.10
C TYR A 476 34.50 -17.93 -6.43
N ASN A 477 33.81 -17.55 -7.52
CA ASN A 477 32.90 -18.31 -8.40
C ASN A 477 32.08 -19.50 -7.85
N GLU A 478 30.75 -19.37 -7.89
CA GLU A 478 29.88 -20.48 -8.31
C GLU A 478 28.56 -19.97 -8.92
N TRP A 479 28.31 -20.40 -10.16
CA TRP A 479 27.01 -20.33 -10.80
C TRP A 479 26.12 -21.38 -10.16
N ASP A 480 25.46 -21.03 -9.05
CA ASP A 480 24.55 -21.95 -8.40
C ASP A 480 23.09 -21.53 -8.64
N CYS A 481 22.40 -22.37 -9.41
CA CYS A 481 20.98 -22.28 -9.64
C CYS A 481 20.29 -22.85 -8.39
N SER A 482 19.32 -22.13 -7.81
CA SER A 482 18.39 -22.58 -6.74
C SER A 482 18.65 -22.13 -5.28
N ALA A 483 19.72 -21.43 -4.93
CA ALA A 483 19.96 -21.05 -3.52
C ALA A 483 19.21 -19.77 -3.05
N ASP A 484 19.15 -18.73 -3.88
CA ASP A 484 18.66 -17.37 -3.51
C ASP A 484 17.13 -17.31 -3.29
N ALA A 485 16.35 -18.14 -3.99
CA ALA A 485 14.90 -18.22 -3.80
C ALA A 485 14.52 -18.90 -2.48
N GLY A 486 15.34 -19.86 -2.02
CA GLY A 486 15.18 -20.50 -0.72
C GLY A 486 15.48 -19.54 0.43
N GLU A 487 16.46 -18.66 0.26
CA GLU A 487 16.92 -17.73 1.30
C GLU A 487 15.94 -16.57 1.58
N ARG A 488 15.21 -16.09 0.55
CA ARG A 488 14.10 -15.14 0.74
C ARG A 488 12.86 -15.77 1.36
N ALA A 489 12.57 -17.04 1.05
CA ALA A 489 11.50 -17.78 1.71
C ALA A 489 11.85 -18.14 3.16
N ARG A 490 13.14 -18.37 3.48
CA ARG A 490 13.65 -18.55 4.86
C ARG A 490 13.38 -17.34 5.77
N LEU A 491 13.44 -16.12 5.25
CA LEU A 491 13.16 -14.89 6.02
C LEU A 491 11.67 -14.70 6.35
N LEU A 492 10.77 -15.33 5.59
CA LEU A 492 9.31 -15.25 5.80
C LEU A 492 8.80 -16.14 6.94
N GLN A 493 9.62 -17.08 7.45
CA GLN A 493 9.19 -18.10 8.43
C GLN A 493 10.08 -18.22 9.69
N SER A 494 10.86 -17.19 10.04
CA SER A 494 11.67 -17.21 11.26
C SER A 494 10.82 -17.47 12.53
N PRO A 495 11.27 -18.30 13.49
CA PRO A 495 10.47 -18.75 14.63
C PRO A 495 10.30 -17.64 15.67
N CYS A 496 9.28 -16.80 15.47
CA CYS A 496 8.65 -15.98 16.52
C CYS A 496 7.12 -16.04 16.46
N VAL A 497 6.56 -17.04 15.76
CA VAL A 497 5.10 -17.23 15.65
C VAL A 497 4.78 -18.71 15.86
N ASP A 498 4.75 -19.15 17.11
CA ASP A 498 4.04 -20.39 17.44
C ASP A 498 2.53 -20.12 17.48
N THR A 499 1.81 -20.92 16.69
CA THR A 499 0.34 -21.00 16.67
C THR A 499 -0.16 -21.67 17.94
N ALA A 500 -0.65 -20.90 18.90
CA ALA A 500 -1.46 -21.42 20.01
C ALA A 500 -2.87 -21.86 19.52
N PRO A 501 -3.48 -22.91 20.10
CA PRO A 501 -4.78 -23.38 19.65
C PRO A 501 -5.88 -22.38 20.03
N LYS A 502 -6.73 -22.03 19.06
CA LYS A 502 -7.91 -21.19 19.25
C LYS A 502 -8.90 -21.90 20.18
N SER A 503 -9.09 -21.39 21.40
CA SER A 503 -10.28 -21.69 22.19
C SER A 503 -11.48 -21.01 21.56
N GLU A 504 -12.51 -21.79 21.25
CA GLU A 504 -13.78 -21.31 20.72
C GLU A 504 -14.42 -20.30 21.68
N GLY A 505 -14.68 -19.09 21.19
CA GLY A 505 -15.50 -18.13 21.92
C GLY A 505 -14.94 -16.73 22.14
N GLU A 506 -14.05 -16.19 21.30
CA GLU A 506 -13.65 -14.78 21.38
C GLU A 506 -13.47 -14.16 19.99
N ALA A 507 -14.34 -13.22 19.63
CA ALA A 507 -14.32 -12.50 18.35
C ALA A 507 -13.26 -11.39 18.37
N SER A 508 -12.02 -11.77 18.10
CA SER A 508 -10.87 -10.89 17.90
C SER A 508 -11.08 -9.94 16.72
N THR A 509 -10.91 -8.63 16.92
CA THR A 509 -10.57 -7.76 15.80
C THR A 509 -9.23 -7.09 16.10
N GLY A 510 -8.19 -7.51 15.36
CA GLY A 510 -6.95 -6.80 15.08
C GLY A 510 -7.03 -6.24 13.66
N GLY A 511 -6.75 -4.96 13.44
CA GLY A 511 -6.87 -4.32 12.12
C GLY A 511 -5.71 -4.59 11.18
N GLN A 512 -5.68 -5.76 10.53
CA GLN A 512 -5.15 -5.89 9.17
C GLN A 512 -5.86 -4.86 8.28
N ASP A 513 -5.15 -4.32 7.29
CA ASP A 513 -5.60 -3.41 6.24
C ASP A 513 -6.91 -3.95 5.62
N ARG A 514 -8.08 -3.62 6.19
CA ARG A 514 -9.35 -4.25 5.79
C ARG A 514 -9.67 -3.79 4.37
N GLY A 515 -9.61 -4.72 3.43
CA GLY A 515 -10.07 -4.47 2.08
C GLY A 515 -11.53 -4.01 2.05
N THR A 516 -11.91 -3.21 1.07
CA THR A 516 -13.25 -2.62 1.01
C THR A 516 -14.30 -3.55 0.41
N THR A 517 -13.87 -4.63 -0.23
CA THR A 517 -14.72 -5.53 -1.02
C THR A 517 -15.41 -6.55 -0.12
N SER A 518 -16.75 -6.57 -0.11
CA SER A 518 -17.52 -7.59 0.60
C SER A 518 -17.32 -8.97 -0.01
N THR A 519 -17.57 -10.05 0.72
CA THR A 519 -17.47 -11.43 0.19
C THR A 519 -18.33 -11.62 -1.06
N LEU A 520 -19.57 -11.09 -1.06
CA LEU A 520 -20.46 -11.06 -2.23
C LEU A 520 -19.90 -10.21 -3.38
N GLY A 521 -19.31 -9.05 -3.07
CA GLY A 521 -18.65 -8.22 -4.06
C GLY A 521 -17.45 -8.93 -4.70
N ALA A 522 -16.68 -9.69 -3.92
CA ALA A 522 -15.57 -10.48 -4.43
C ALA A 522 -16.05 -11.63 -5.32
N VAL A 523 -17.14 -12.32 -4.96
CA VAL A 523 -17.78 -13.32 -5.86
C VAL A 523 -18.17 -12.66 -7.18
N PHE A 524 -18.85 -11.52 -7.14
CA PHE A 524 -19.26 -10.81 -8.36
C PHE A 524 -18.07 -10.40 -9.23
N ILE A 525 -16.98 -9.90 -8.63
CA ILE A 525 -15.77 -9.52 -9.36
C ILE A 525 -15.10 -10.73 -10.01
N VAL A 526 -14.97 -11.86 -9.29
CA VAL A 526 -14.37 -13.09 -9.84
C VAL A 526 -15.27 -13.67 -10.95
N VAL A 527 -16.59 -13.63 -10.77
CA VAL A 527 -17.55 -14.04 -11.82
C VAL A 527 -17.40 -13.18 -13.06
N ASN A 528 -17.30 -11.86 -12.92
CA ASN A 528 -17.12 -10.95 -14.06
C ASN A 528 -15.75 -11.09 -14.74
N ALA A 529 -14.70 -11.43 -13.99
CA ALA A 529 -13.39 -11.72 -14.55
C ALA A 529 -13.35 -13.06 -15.31
N CYS A 530 -14.24 -14.00 -14.95
CA CYS A 530 -14.36 -15.30 -15.58
C CYS A 530 -15.32 -15.26 -16.78
N LEU A 531 -16.52 -14.70 -16.61
CA LEU A 531 -17.57 -14.63 -17.63
C LEU A 531 -17.29 -13.53 -18.66
N GLY A 532 -17.20 -13.93 -19.92
CA GLY A 532 -17.06 -13.02 -21.05
C GLY A 532 -17.13 -13.78 -22.37
N ALA A 533 -16.51 -13.25 -23.42
CA ALA A 533 -16.63 -13.81 -24.77
C ALA A 533 -16.12 -15.26 -24.94
N GLY A 534 -15.33 -15.78 -24.00
CA GLY A 534 -14.92 -17.18 -24.00
C GLY A 534 -16.09 -18.18 -23.91
N LEU A 535 -17.29 -17.73 -23.51
CA LEU A 535 -18.50 -18.56 -23.46
C LEU A 535 -18.91 -19.11 -24.84
N LEU A 536 -18.60 -18.35 -25.90
CA LEU A 536 -19.09 -18.60 -27.27
C LEU A 536 -18.48 -19.86 -27.87
N ASN A 537 -17.33 -20.28 -27.33
CA ASN A 537 -16.54 -21.38 -27.84
C ASN A 537 -16.78 -22.71 -27.12
N PHE A 538 -17.58 -22.73 -26.03
CA PHE A 538 -17.85 -23.97 -25.27
C PHE A 538 -18.52 -25.06 -26.10
N PRO A 539 -19.51 -24.77 -26.97
CA PRO A 539 -20.06 -25.77 -27.88
C PRO A 539 -19.01 -26.41 -28.80
N ALA A 540 -18.10 -25.59 -29.34
CA ALA A 540 -16.99 -26.07 -30.15
C ALA A 540 -15.97 -26.88 -29.33
N ALA A 541 -15.74 -26.53 -28.06
CA ALA A 541 -14.93 -27.33 -27.14
C ALA A 541 -15.58 -28.70 -26.88
N PHE A 542 -16.91 -28.76 -26.75
CA PHE A 542 -17.64 -30.01 -26.55
C PHE A 542 -17.59 -30.89 -27.79
N ARG A 543 -17.70 -30.29 -28.98
CA ARG A 543 -17.45 -30.97 -30.27
C ARG A 543 -16.04 -31.58 -30.30
N THR A 544 -15.02 -30.78 -29.95
CA THR A 544 -13.61 -31.20 -29.96
C THR A 544 -13.35 -32.30 -28.94
N ALA A 545 -13.99 -32.25 -27.77
CA ALA A 545 -13.91 -33.27 -26.74
C ALA A 545 -14.63 -34.58 -27.11
N GLY A 546 -15.47 -34.59 -28.15
CA GLY A 546 -16.21 -35.78 -28.61
C GLY A 546 -17.65 -35.89 -28.11
N GLY A 547 -18.24 -34.77 -27.67
CA GLY A 547 -19.64 -34.69 -27.28
C GLY A 547 -19.88 -34.20 -25.86
N VAL A 548 -21.16 -34.14 -25.48
CA VAL A 548 -21.61 -33.61 -24.18
C VAL A 548 -20.98 -34.34 -23.00
N ALA A 549 -20.99 -35.67 -23.00
CA ALA A 549 -20.47 -36.45 -21.87
C ALA A 549 -18.99 -36.17 -21.63
N ALA A 550 -18.17 -36.22 -22.69
CA ALA A 550 -16.75 -35.95 -22.60
C ALA A 550 -16.47 -34.49 -22.23
N GLY A 551 -17.19 -33.53 -22.80
CA GLY A 551 -17.08 -32.10 -22.48
C GLY A 551 -17.40 -31.80 -21.02
N VAL A 552 -18.51 -32.32 -20.49
CA VAL A 552 -18.89 -32.14 -19.08
C VAL A 552 -17.90 -32.81 -18.14
N SER A 553 -17.47 -34.06 -18.41
CA SER A 553 -16.48 -34.74 -17.59
C SER A 553 -15.14 -33.98 -17.57
N LEU A 554 -14.69 -33.48 -18.72
CA LEU A 554 -13.49 -32.68 -18.85
C LEU A 554 -13.59 -31.39 -18.03
N GLN A 555 -14.69 -30.65 -18.17
CA GLN A 555 -14.92 -29.40 -17.46
C GLN A 555 -14.99 -29.60 -15.93
N MET A 556 -15.67 -30.65 -15.46
CA MET A 556 -15.73 -31.01 -14.04
C MET A 556 -14.36 -31.38 -13.48
N GLY A 557 -13.55 -32.13 -14.25
CA GLY A 557 -12.19 -32.47 -13.87
C GLY A 557 -11.28 -31.24 -13.78
N MET A 558 -11.37 -30.32 -14.75
CA MET A 558 -10.60 -29.09 -14.77
C MET A 558 -10.98 -28.12 -13.64
N LEU A 559 -12.25 -28.10 -13.23
CA LEU A 559 -12.75 -27.23 -12.18
C LEU A 559 -12.01 -27.39 -10.85
N VAL A 560 -11.63 -28.62 -10.51
CA VAL A 560 -10.85 -28.93 -9.29
C VAL A 560 -9.52 -28.17 -9.31
N PHE A 561 -8.82 -28.22 -10.46
CA PHE A 561 -7.53 -27.56 -10.63
C PHE A 561 -7.63 -26.03 -10.74
N ILE A 562 -8.71 -25.54 -11.35
CA ILE A 562 -9.03 -24.11 -11.44
C ILE A 562 -9.20 -23.53 -10.03
N ILE A 563 -10.05 -24.16 -9.20
CA ILE A 563 -10.29 -23.74 -7.83
C ILE A 563 -9.03 -23.87 -6.98
N SER A 564 -8.29 -24.99 -7.10
CA SER A 564 -7.06 -25.18 -6.35
C SER A 564 -6.02 -24.12 -6.70
N GLY A 565 -5.83 -23.78 -7.97
CA GLY A 565 -4.90 -22.75 -8.42
C GLY A 565 -5.22 -21.38 -7.80
N LEU A 566 -6.51 -21.00 -7.76
CA LEU A 566 -6.95 -19.75 -7.11
C LEU A 566 -6.71 -19.73 -5.60
N VAL A 567 -6.87 -20.86 -4.92
CA VAL A 567 -6.63 -21.00 -3.48
C VAL A 567 -5.13 -20.96 -3.16
N ILE A 568 -4.31 -21.67 -3.96
CA ILE A 568 -2.86 -21.68 -3.83
C ILE A 568 -2.28 -20.28 -3.97
N LEU A 569 -2.72 -19.51 -4.98
CA LEU A 569 -2.26 -18.14 -5.19
C LEU A 569 -2.61 -17.22 -4.02
N ALA A 570 -3.79 -17.35 -3.41
CA ALA A 570 -4.15 -16.60 -2.22
C ALA A 570 -3.30 -17.00 -0.99
N TYR A 571 -3.03 -18.29 -0.83
CA TYR A 571 -2.10 -18.77 0.20
C TYR A 571 -0.70 -18.19 0.03
N CYS A 572 -0.15 -18.24 -1.19
CA CYS A 572 1.16 -17.68 -1.50
C CYS A 572 1.20 -16.16 -1.36
N SER A 573 0.14 -15.45 -1.75
CA SER A 573 0.00 -14.00 -1.53
C SER A 573 -0.01 -13.63 -0.05
N GLN A 574 -0.73 -14.40 0.77
CA GLN A 574 -0.72 -14.19 2.23
C GLN A 574 0.66 -14.50 2.84
N ALA A 575 1.38 -15.50 2.32
CA ALA A 575 2.70 -15.89 2.80
C ALA A 575 3.80 -14.90 2.37
N SER A 576 3.75 -14.37 1.15
CA SER A 576 4.74 -13.42 0.62
C SER A 576 4.39 -11.96 0.90
N ASN A 577 3.16 -11.67 1.34
CA ASN A 577 2.61 -10.32 1.51
C ASN A 577 2.60 -9.47 0.22
N GLU A 578 2.54 -10.12 -0.94
CA GLU A 578 2.49 -9.49 -2.26
C GLU A 578 1.06 -9.38 -2.78
N ARG A 579 0.76 -8.31 -3.54
CA ARG A 579 -0.62 -7.90 -3.88
C ARG A 579 -1.02 -8.14 -5.34
N THR A 580 -0.09 -8.52 -6.21
CA THR A 580 -0.37 -8.85 -7.61
C THR A 580 0.12 -10.25 -7.97
N TYR A 581 -0.42 -10.83 -9.05
CA TYR A 581 -0.09 -12.20 -9.48
C TYR A 581 1.41 -12.36 -9.77
N GLN A 582 1.97 -11.47 -10.58
CA GLN A 582 3.38 -11.50 -11.00
C GLN A 582 4.35 -11.26 -9.83
N GLU A 583 3.99 -10.42 -8.86
CA GLU A 583 4.81 -10.18 -7.67
C GLU A 583 4.82 -11.40 -6.75
N VAL A 584 3.69 -12.09 -6.58
CA VAL A 584 3.64 -13.37 -5.83
C VAL A 584 4.55 -14.41 -6.48
N VAL A 585 4.47 -14.59 -7.80
CA VAL A 585 5.33 -15.53 -8.53
C VAL A 585 6.80 -15.12 -8.40
N TRP A 586 7.11 -13.83 -8.49
CA TRP A 586 8.46 -13.32 -8.34
C TRP A 586 9.04 -13.54 -6.94
N ALA A 587 8.26 -13.23 -5.89
CA ALA A 587 8.68 -13.34 -4.50
C ALA A 587 8.88 -14.80 -4.08
N VAL A 588 8.00 -15.69 -4.55
CA VAL A 588 8.05 -17.12 -4.18
C VAL A 588 9.01 -17.89 -5.07
N CYS A 589 8.93 -17.74 -6.40
CA CYS A 589 9.66 -18.58 -7.36
C CYS A 589 10.93 -17.91 -7.94
N GLY A 590 11.25 -16.69 -7.52
CA GLY A 590 12.46 -15.97 -7.93
C GLY A 590 12.34 -15.21 -9.26
N LYS A 591 13.44 -14.51 -9.59
CA LYS A 591 13.50 -13.52 -10.68
C LYS A 591 13.19 -14.08 -12.06
N LEU A 592 13.75 -15.25 -12.42
CA LEU A 592 13.54 -15.83 -13.75
C LEU A 592 12.06 -16.16 -13.98
N THR A 593 11.45 -16.89 -13.05
CA THR A 593 10.04 -17.28 -13.10
C THR A 593 9.12 -16.06 -13.09
N GLY A 594 9.45 -15.04 -12.31
CA GLY A 594 8.72 -13.77 -12.29
C GLY A 594 8.75 -13.03 -13.63
N VAL A 595 9.90 -12.93 -14.32
CA VAL A 595 9.98 -12.34 -15.67
C VAL A 595 9.18 -13.17 -16.68
N LEU A 596 9.29 -14.50 -16.63
CA LEU A 596 8.51 -15.39 -17.52
C LEU A 596 7.00 -15.21 -17.32
N CYS A 597 6.56 -15.03 -16.07
CA CYS A 597 5.18 -14.73 -15.75
C CYS A 597 4.72 -13.38 -16.34
N GLU A 598 5.54 -12.33 -16.23
CA GLU A 598 5.24 -11.02 -16.82
C GLU A 598 5.14 -11.07 -18.35
N VAL A 599 6.09 -11.74 -19.00
CA VAL A 599 6.05 -11.94 -20.45
C VAL A 599 4.81 -12.73 -20.85
N ALA A 600 4.45 -13.79 -20.12
CA ALA A 600 3.24 -14.57 -20.37
C ALA A 600 1.98 -13.70 -20.25
N ILE A 601 1.87 -12.83 -19.24
CA ILE A 601 0.71 -11.93 -19.06
C ILE A 601 0.62 -10.93 -20.23
N ALA A 602 1.76 -10.38 -20.68
CA ALA A 602 1.80 -9.49 -21.83
C ALA A 602 1.33 -10.19 -23.11
N VAL A 603 1.82 -11.40 -23.41
CA VAL A 603 1.40 -12.15 -24.61
C VAL A 603 -0.07 -12.56 -24.52
N TYR A 604 -0.54 -13.01 -23.36
CA TYR A 604 -1.94 -13.40 -23.15
C TYR A 604 -2.91 -12.23 -23.35
N THR A 605 -2.61 -11.06 -22.74
CA THR A 605 -3.44 -9.86 -22.90
C THR A 605 -3.44 -9.36 -24.34
N PHE A 606 -2.30 -9.44 -25.03
CA PHE A 606 -2.18 -9.09 -26.45
C PHE A 606 -3.05 -9.99 -27.34
N GLY A 607 -2.95 -11.30 -27.16
CA GLY A 607 -3.76 -12.27 -27.92
C GLY A 607 -5.26 -12.17 -27.61
N THR A 608 -5.63 -11.90 -26.36
CA THR A 608 -7.04 -11.69 -26.00
C THR A 608 -7.62 -10.42 -26.65
N CYS A 609 -6.83 -9.35 -26.76
CA CYS A 609 -7.20 -8.16 -27.53
C CYS A 609 -7.45 -8.47 -29.01
N ILE A 610 -6.67 -9.37 -29.63
CA ILE A 610 -6.91 -9.83 -31.01
C ILE A 610 -8.24 -10.58 -31.10
N ALA A 611 -8.47 -11.55 -30.21
CA ALA A 611 -9.71 -12.33 -30.18
C ALA A 611 -10.94 -11.41 -30.05
N PHE A 612 -10.86 -10.38 -29.22
CA PHE A 612 -11.91 -9.37 -29.06
C PHE A 612 -12.23 -8.60 -30.33
N LEU A 613 -11.22 -8.20 -31.10
CA LEU A 613 -11.43 -7.52 -32.39
C LEU A 613 -12.05 -8.45 -33.44
N ILE A 614 -11.68 -9.73 -33.43
CA ILE A 614 -12.29 -10.76 -34.30
C ILE A 614 -13.77 -10.93 -33.95
N ILE A 615 -14.11 -11.09 -32.66
CA ILE A 615 -15.50 -11.22 -32.19
C ILE A 615 -16.33 -10.00 -32.61
N ILE A 616 -15.80 -8.78 -32.40
CA ILE A 616 -16.51 -7.56 -32.81
C ILE A 616 -16.81 -7.61 -34.32
N GLY A 617 -15.83 -7.98 -35.14
CA GLY A 617 -16.00 -8.09 -36.58
C GLY A 617 -17.06 -9.10 -36.99
N ASP A 618 -16.96 -10.32 -36.46
CA ASP A 618 -17.83 -11.43 -36.83
C ASP A 618 -19.28 -11.16 -36.42
N GLN A 619 -19.48 -10.55 -35.25
CA GLN A 619 -20.81 -10.21 -34.75
C GLN A 619 -21.39 -8.96 -35.44
N GLN A 620 -20.56 -7.95 -35.76
CA GLN A 620 -21.00 -6.76 -36.49
C GLN A 620 -21.43 -7.07 -37.92
N ASP A 621 -20.68 -7.91 -38.63
CA ASP A 621 -20.99 -8.33 -39.99
C ASP A 621 -22.41 -8.94 -40.08
N LYS A 622 -22.74 -9.82 -39.12
CA LYS A 622 -24.08 -10.41 -39.02
C LYS A 622 -25.16 -9.41 -38.63
N ILE A 623 -24.88 -8.41 -37.79
CA ILE A 623 -25.87 -7.35 -37.45
C ILE A 623 -26.12 -6.43 -38.65
N ILE A 624 -25.08 -6.08 -39.41
CA ILE A 624 -25.18 -5.23 -40.59
C ILE A 624 -25.99 -5.94 -41.67
N ALA A 625 -25.79 -7.24 -41.88
CA ALA A 625 -26.61 -8.04 -42.80
C ALA A 625 -28.12 -7.97 -42.46
N VAL A 626 -28.47 -8.01 -41.16
CA VAL A 626 -29.87 -7.87 -40.68
C VAL A 626 -30.42 -6.48 -40.95
N MET A 627 -29.65 -5.43 -40.66
CA MET A 627 -30.07 -4.04 -40.85
C MET A 627 -30.21 -3.68 -42.33
N ALA A 628 -29.33 -4.22 -43.18
CA ALA A 628 -29.32 -3.96 -44.62
C ALA A 628 -30.37 -4.79 -45.39
N LYS A 629 -31.02 -5.78 -44.76
CA LYS A 629 -31.93 -6.75 -45.39
C LYS A 629 -31.31 -7.42 -46.63
N GLU A 630 -29.99 -7.63 -46.63
CA GLU A 630 -29.32 -8.31 -47.74
C GLU A 630 -29.52 -9.83 -47.61
N PRO A 631 -29.93 -10.53 -48.69
CA PRO A 631 -29.97 -11.99 -48.68
C PRO A 631 -28.56 -12.56 -48.56
N GLU A 632 -28.39 -13.59 -47.71
CA GLU A 632 -27.10 -14.25 -47.48
C GLU A 632 -26.49 -14.73 -48.82
N GLY A 633 -25.35 -14.15 -49.23
CA GLY A 633 -24.55 -14.62 -50.37
C GLY A 633 -24.24 -13.62 -51.49
N THR A 634 -24.70 -12.36 -51.46
CA THR A 634 -24.30 -11.34 -52.45
C THR A 634 -23.00 -10.61 -52.06
N SER A 635 -21.89 -10.95 -52.71
CA SER A 635 -20.54 -10.46 -52.45
C SER A 635 -20.24 -9.04 -52.98
N SER A 636 -21.25 -8.17 -53.11
CA SER A 636 -21.10 -6.79 -53.57
C SER A 636 -21.93 -5.81 -52.74
N GLY A 637 -21.81 -5.91 -51.41
CA GLY A 637 -22.27 -4.87 -50.51
C GLY A 637 -21.43 -3.58 -50.68
N PRO A 638 -21.93 -2.42 -50.22
CA PRO A 638 -21.17 -1.18 -50.23
C PRO A 638 -19.84 -1.31 -49.48
N TRP A 639 -18.79 -0.58 -49.89
CA TRP A 639 -17.46 -0.65 -49.25
C TRP A 639 -17.47 -0.40 -47.73
N TYR A 640 -18.50 0.32 -47.22
CA TYR A 640 -18.65 0.61 -45.80
C TYR A 640 -19.29 -0.53 -44.98
N THR A 641 -19.77 -1.60 -45.61
CA THR A 641 -20.24 -2.83 -44.95
C THR A 641 -19.16 -3.91 -44.90
N ASP A 642 -17.99 -3.68 -45.51
CA ASP A 642 -16.85 -4.61 -45.47
C ASP A 642 -16.38 -4.83 -44.02
N ARG A 643 -16.23 -6.10 -43.61
CA ARG A 643 -15.77 -6.51 -42.27
C ARG A 643 -14.49 -5.79 -41.83
N LYS A 644 -13.52 -5.61 -42.72
CA LYS A 644 -12.25 -4.94 -42.40
C LYS A 644 -12.49 -3.45 -42.13
N PHE A 645 -13.39 -2.83 -42.88
CA PHE A 645 -13.75 -1.44 -42.66
C PHE A 645 -14.53 -1.24 -41.35
N THR A 646 -15.51 -2.09 -41.05
CA THR A 646 -16.38 -1.97 -39.86
C THR A 646 -15.62 -2.23 -38.56
N ILE A 647 -14.74 -3.23 -38.53
CA ILE A 647 -13.82 -3.46 -37.40
C ILE A 647 -12.93 -2.24 -37.20
N SER A 648 -12.30 -1.73 -38.27
CA SER A 648 -11.39 -0.59 -38.18
C SER A 648 -12.13 0.66 -37.68
N LEU A 649 -13.30 0.96 -38.24
CA LEU A 649 -14.12 2.09 -37.83
C LEU A 649 -14.49 2.01 -36.34
N THR A 650 -14.99 0.85 -35.89
CA THR A 650 -15.35 0.63 -34.49
C THR A 650 -14.13 0.74 -33.57
N ALA A 651 -13.00 0.15 -33.97
CA ALA A 651 -11.77 0.17 -33.20
C ALA A 651 -11.21 1.60 -33.04
N PHE A 652 -11.22 2.41 -34.10
CA PHE A 652 -10.75 3.80 -34.04
C PHE A 652 -11.73 4.74 -33.32
N LEU A 653 -13.04 4.53 -33.45
CA LEU A 653 -14.05 5.39 -32.83
C LEU A 653 -14.27 5.10 -31.35
N PHE A 654 -14.22 3.84 -30.94
CA PHE A 654 -14.60 3.44 -29.58
C PHE A 654 -13.41 2.87 -28.79
N ILE A 655 -12.62 1.95 -29.37
CA ILE A 655 -11.58 1.24 -28.61
C ILE A 655 -10.35 2.12 -28.35
N LEU A 656 -9.84 2.81 -29.38
CA LEU A 656 -8.63 3.63 -29.27
C LEU A 656 -8.81 4.81 -28.29
N PRO A 657 -9.91 5.61 -28.35
CA PRO A 657 -10.10 6.70 -27.41
C PRO A 657 -10.22 6.23 -25.95
N LEU A 658 -10.82 5.06 -25.71
CA LEU A 658 -10.90 4.46 -24.38
C LEU A 658 -9.57 3.87 -23.90
N SER A 659 -8.62 3.61 -24.80
CA SER A 659 -7.32 2.97 -24.52
C SER A 659 -6.16 3.94 -24.29
N ILE A 660 -6.30 5.22 -24.67
CA ILE A 660 -5.28 6.28 -24.53
C ILE A 660 -5.13 6.82 -23.09
N PRO A 661 -6.20 6.97 -22.28
CA PRO A 661 -6.09 7.54 -20.94
C PRO A 661 -5.02 6.87 -20.07
N ARG A 662 -4.37 7.69 -19.25
CA ARG A 662 -3.43 7.24 -18.21
C ARG A 662 -4.14 6.39 -17.14
N GLU A 663 -5.43 6.64 -16.98
CA GLU A 663 -6.23 6.12 -15.90
C GLU A 663 -7.51 5.49 -16.45
N ILE A 664 -7.80 4.25 -16.02
CA ILE A 664 -9.05 3.53 -16.33
C ILE A 664 -10.28 4.32 -15.84
N GLY A 665 -10.10 5.26 -14.89
CA GLY A 665 -11.18 6.08 -14.32
C GLY A 665 -11.97 6.91 -15.34
N PHE A 666 -11.51 7.08 -16.58
CA PHE A 666 -12.28 7.71 -17.65
C PHE A 666 -13.49 6.86 -18.12
N GLN A 667 -13.46 5.54 -17.93
CA GLN A 667 -14.58 4.65 -18.27
C GLN A 667 -15.86 4.96 -17.45
N LYS A 668 -15.74 5.70 -16.34
CA LYS A 668 -16.88 6.31 -15.60
C LYS A 668 -17.85 7.10 -16.49
N TYR A 669 -17.39 7.61 -17.63
CA TYR A 669 -18.13 8.50 -18.53
C TYR A 669 -18.54 7.84 -19.86
N ALA A 670 -18.19 6.57 -20.08
CA ALA A 670 -18.55 5.82 -21.30
C ALA A 670 -19.96 5.20 -21.24
N SER A 671 -20.74 5.50 -20.19
CA SER A 671 -22.14 5.11 -20.05
C SER A 671 -23.05 6.02 -20.91
N PRO A 672 -24.07 5.51 -21.61
CA PRO A 672 -25.11 6.35 -22.20
C PRO A 672 -25.85 7.09 -21.07
N PRO A 673 -26.15 8.40 -21.19
CA PRO A 673 -26.66 9.17 -20.08
C PRO A 673 -28.17 8.95 -19.91
N VAL A 674 -28.57 8.52 -18.71
CA VAL A 674 -29.75 9.13 -18.10
C VAL A 674 -29.28 10.54 -17.71
N HIS A 675 -29.51 11.52 -18.59
CA HIS A 675 -29.36 12.99 -18.47
C HIS A 675 -28.73 13.62 -19.74
N PHE A 676 -29.56 13.79 -20.76
CA PHE A 676 -29.23 14.40 -22.05
C PHE A 676 -29.36 15.94 -22.05
N VAL A 677 -28.96 16.66 -20.99
CA VAL A 677 -29.23 18.12 -20.89
C VAL A 677 -27.99 19.04 -20.76
N ASP A 678 -26.80 18.57 -20.39
CA ASP A 678 -25.68 19.51 -20.08
C ASP A 678 -24.52 19.56 -21.08
N ILE A 679 -24.68 19.06 -22.31
CA ILE A 679 -23.69 19.26 -23.40
C ILE A 679 -24.13 20.43 -24.30
N CYS A 680 -24.20 21.63 -23.72
CA CYS A 680 -24.17 22.90 -24.44
C CYS A 680 -23.71 24.02 -23.49
N GLY A 681 -22.39 24.16 -23.33
CA GLY A 681 -21.73 25.27 -22.64
C GLY A 681 -20.47 24.74 -21.94
N PRO A 682 -19.24 25.04 -22.39
CA PRO A 682 -18.78 26.38 -22.77
C PRO A 682 -17.83 26.42 -23.98
N TRP A 683 -18.29 26.95 -25.11
CA TRP A 683 -17.45 27.73 -26.03
C TRP A 683 -17.78 29.20 -25.79
N CYS A 684 -17.24 29.79 -24.72
CA CYS A 684 -17.11 31.24 -24.57
C CYS A 684 -16.38 31.58 -23.26
N SER A 685 -15.30 32.37 -23.38
CA SER A 685 -14.45 32.96 -22.32
C SER A 685 -13.69 31.94 -21.44
N GLY A 686 -12.37 31.96 -21.29
CA GLY A 686 -11.39 33.03 -21.43
C GLY A 686 -10.62 33.13 -20.10
N GLN A 687 -9.35 32.68 -20.12
CA GLN A 687 -8.29 32.82 -19.09
C GLN A 687 -8.33 31.92 -17.85
N MET A 688 -7.44 30.91 -17.84
CA MET A 688 -6.74 30.44 -16.64
C MET A 688 -5.31 29.98 -17.00
N SER A 689 -4.32 30.62 -16.35
CA SER A 689 -2.88 30.37 -16.49
C SER A 689 -2.38 29.23 -15.57
N PRO A 690 -1.19 28.66 -15.84
CA PRO A 690 -0.85 27.28 -15.45
C PRO A 690 -0.14 27.18 -14.10
N GLY A 691 -0.51 26.19 -13.29
CA GLY A 691 0.25 25.79 -12.10
C GLY A 691 -0.55 24.98 -11.10
N MET A 692 -0.44 23.65 -11.18
CA MET A 692 -0.51 22.65 -10.09
C MET A 692 -0.95 21.29 -10.65
N GLU A 693 0.01 20.52 -11.18
CA GLU A 693 -0.11 19.07 -11.32
C GLU A 693 1.25 18.45 -11.04
N SER A 694 1.51 18.07 -9.80
CA SER A 694 2.51 17.05 -9.44
C SER A 694 2.26 16.57 -8.02
N GLU A 695 2.24 15.25 -7.85
CA GLU A 695 2.14 14.44 -6.62
C GLU A 695 0.78 13.76 -6.34
N LYS A 696 0.33 12.96 -7.32
CA LYS A 696 -0.38 11.70 -7.05
C LYS A 696 0.53 10.55 -7.49
N GLY A 697 1.32 10.04 -6.54
CA GLY A 697 2.20 8.89 -6.72
C GLY A 697 1.43 7.59 -6.95
N LEU A 698 2.06 6.70 -7.70
CA LEU A 698 1.51 5.61 -8.52
C LEU A 698 0.68 4.52 -7.79
N LEU A 699 0.65 4.47 -6.46
CA LEU A 699 -0.04 3.41 -5.68
C LEU A 699 -1.46 3.79 -5.19
N GLY A 700 -1.80 5.08 -5.19
CA GLY A 700 -3.16 5.55 -4.89
C GLY A 700 -4.13 5.40 -6.07
N LEU A 701 -3.59 5.18 -7.27
CA LEU A 701 -4.32 5.20 -8.53
C LEU A 701 -4.95 3.85 -8.90
N GLU A 702 -4.44 2.73 -8.43
CA GLU A 702 -5.05 1.42 -8.72
C GLU A 702 -6.33 1.17 -7.91
N ARG A 703 -6.41 1.71 -6.68
CA ARG A 703 -7.48 1.39 -5.74
C ARG A 703 -8.78 2.18 -5.98
N GLU A 704 -8.72 3.38 -6.54
CA GLU A 704 -9.90 4.13 -6.99
C GLU A 704 -10.40 3.72 -8.39
N LYS A 705 -9.54 3.12 -9.23
CA LYS A 705 -9.91 2.63 -10.57
C LYS A 705 -10.83 1.40 -10.54
N PHE A 706 -10.77 0.59 -9.46
CA PHE A 706 -11.56 -0.64 -9.37
C PHE A 706 -13.03 -0.42 -8.94
N LYS A 707 -13.30 0.60 -8.12
CA LYS A 707 -14.68 0.94 -7.69
C LYS A 707 -15.52 1.58 -8.79
N SER A 708 -14.89 2.06 -9.86
CA SER A 708 -15.58 2.73 -10.97
C SER A 708 -15.94 1.85 -12.16
N LEU A 709 -15.43 0.61 -12.19
CA LEU A 709 -15.76 -0.40 -13.20
C LEU A 709 -17.11 -1.09 -12.95
N LEU A 710 -17.75 -0.84 -11.79
CA LEU A 710 -18.95 -1.53 -11.32
C LEU A 710 -20.20 -1.36 -12.23
N PRO A 711 -20.49 -0.20 -12.86
CA PRO A 711 -21.61 -0.05 -13.77
C PRO A 711 -21.41 -0.78 -15.12
N ASP A 712 -20.22 -0.68 -15.70
CA ASP A 712 -19.89 -1.27 -17.01
C ASP A 712 -19.76 -2.81 -16.94
N SER A 713 -19.29 -3.33 -15.79
CA SER A 713 -19.19 -4.77 -15.51
C SER A 713 -20.56 -5.45 -15.39
N PHE A 714 -21.59 -4.71 -14.92
CA PHE A 714 -22.94 -5.27 -14.76
C PHE A 714 -23.60 -5.59 -16.13
N LEU A 715 -23.41 -4.72 -17.12
CA LEU A 715 -23.89 -4.93 -18.50
C LEU A 715 -23.23 -6.13 -19.19
N SER A 716 -21.92 -6.37 -18.94
CA SER A 716 -21.20 -7.52 -19.48
C SER A 716 -21.72 -8.85 -18.93
N VAL A 717 -21.94 -8.92 -17.62
CA VAL A 717 -22.54 -10.10 -16.97
C VAL A 717 -23.96 -10.32 -17.49
N LEU A 718 -24.83 -9.29 -17.49
CA LEU A 718 -26.19 -9.42 -18.02
C LEU A 718 -26.21 -9.89 -19.48
N GLY A 719 -25.30 -9.37 -20.32
CA GLY A 719 -25.16 -9.80 -21.71
C GLY A 719 -24.81 -11.28 -21.84
N THR A 720 -23.86 -11.76 -21.03
CA THR A 720 -23.46 -13.18 -21.02
C THR A 720 -24.60 -14.11 -20.58
N TRP A 721 -25.37 -13.69 -19.58
CA TRP A 721 -26.54 -14.43 -19.12
C TRP A 721 -27.66 -14.43 -20.18
N TYR A 722 -27.86 -13.31 -20.88
CA TYR A 722 -28.80 -13.21 -21.98
C TYR A 722 -28.42 -14.15 -23.12
N VAL A 723 -27.16 -14.17 -23.55
CA VAL A 723 -26.66 -15.08 -24.59
C VAL A 723 -26.92 -16.53 -24.20
N THR A 724 -26.59 -16.91 -22.97
CA THR A 724 -26.82 -18.26 -22.45
C THR A 724 -28.31 -18.61 -22.45
N ALA A 725 -29.16 -17.70 -21.99
CA ALA A 725 -30.61 -17.89 -21.97
C ALA A 725 -31.18 -18.08 -23.38
N ILE A 726 -30.75 -17.27 -24.36
CA ILE A 726 -31.19 -17.40 -25.75
C ILE A 726 -30.76 -18.74 -26.34
N ILE A 727 -29.53 -19.19 -26.10
CA ILE A 727 -29.05 -20.50 -26.58
C ILE A 727 -29.90 -21.64 -25.98
N ILE A 728 -30.21 -21.59 -24.69
CA ILE A 728 -31.09 -22.57 -24.03
C ILE A 728 -32.51 -22.53 -24.61
N ILE A 729 -33.08 -21.34 -24.77
CA ILE A 729 -34.43 -21.16 -25.31
C ILE A 729 -34.51 -21.71 -26.73
N LYS A 730 -33.51 -21.41 -27.57
CA LYS A 730 -33.45 -21.87 -28.97
C LYS A 730 -33.21 -23.37 -29.09
N TYR A 731 -32.57 -23.99 -28.10
CA TYR A 731 -32.51 -25.45 -28.05
C TYR A 731 -33.87 -26.08 -27.72
N ILE A 732 -34.63 -25.51 -26.77
CA ILE A 732 -35.95 -26.03 -26.38
C ILE A 732 -37.02 -25.72 -27.46
N TRP A 733 -36.94 -24.55 -28.08
CA TRP A 733 -37.80 -24.08 -29.16
C TRP A 733 -36.98 -23.69 -30.39
N PRO A 734 -36.51 -24.69 -31.18
CA PRO A 734 -35.67 -24.44 -32.35
C PRO A 734 -36.44 -23.76 -33.49
N ASP A 735 -35.74 -22.91 -34.24
CA ASP A 735 -36.30 -22.31 -35.44
C ASP A 735 -36.43 -23.37 -36.54
N LYS A 736 -37.51 -23.29 -37.34
CA LYS A 736 -37.82 -24.26 -38.40
C LYS A 736 -36.71 -24.44 -39.46
N LYS A 737 -35.72 -23.54 -39.51
CA LYS A 737 -34.60 -23.54 -40.45
C LYS A 737 -33.34 -24.26 -39.94
N MET A 738 -33.30 -24.72 -38.69
CA MET A 738 -32.11 -25.36 -38.10
C MET A 738 -32.13 -26.88 -38.33
N THR A 739 -31.04 -27.41 -38.90
CA THR A 739 -30.82 -28.86 -39.01
C THR A 739 -29.68 -29.25 -38.08
N PRO A 740 -29.89 -30.15 -37.11
CA PRO A 740 -28.82 -30.60 -36.22
C PRO A 740 -27.77 -31.40 -37.01
N GLY A 741 -26.49 -31.06 -36.85
CA GLY A 741 -25.40 -31.91 -37.32
C GLY A 741 -25.24 -33.16 -36.45
N ASP A 742 -24.34 -34.07 -36.85
CA ASP A 742 -24.12 -35.33 -36.13
C ASP A 742 -23.76 -35.10 -34.65
N ILE A 743 -24.50 -35.75 -33.74
CA ILE A 743 -24.23 -35.68 -32.31
C ILE A 743 -23.14 -36.71 -31.96
N LEU A 744 -21.92 -36.21 -31.75
CA LEU A 744 -20.81 -37.03 -31.29
C LEU A 744 -21.08 -37.53 -29.86
N THR A 745 -20.87 -38.82 -29.64
CA THR A 745 -21.03 -39.48 -28.32
C THR A 745 -19.71 -40.03 -27.76
N ARG A 746 -18.63 -39.96 -28.54
CA ARG A 746 -17.30 -40.44 -28.16
C ARG A 746 -16.19 -39.56 -28.75
N PRO A 747 -15.06 -39.37 -28.05
CA PRO A 747 -13.89 -38.68 -28.59
C PRO A 747 -13.29 -39.45 -29.78
N ALA A 748 -12.81 -38.71 -30.77
CA ALA A 748 -12.06 -39.27 -31.89
C ALA A 748 -10.70 -39.85 -31.42
N SER A 749 -10.09 -39.23 -30.42
CA SER A 749 -8.86 -39.70 -29.76
C SER A 749 -8.69 -39.01 -28.40
N TRP A 750 -7.78 -39.52 -27.56
CA TRP A 750 -7.38 -38.84 -26.32
C TRP A 750 -6.78 -37.46 -26.58
N VAL A 751 -6.05 -37.29 -27.69
CA VAL A 751 -5.49 -36.01 -28.11
C VAL A 751 -6.59 -34.97 -28.39
N ALA A 752 -7.72 -35.39 -28.97
CA ALA A 752 -8.85 -34.51 -29.22
C ALA A 752 -9.46 -33.96 -27.91
N VAL A 753 -9.51 -34.77 -26.85
CA VAL A 753 -9.96 -34.32 -25.52
C VAL A 753 -9.01 -33.26 -24.95
N PHE A 754 -7.69 -33.46 -25.07
CA PHE A 754 -6.70 -32.47 -24.64
C PHE A 754 -6.75 -31.17 -25.46
N ASN A 755 -7.07 -31.26 -26.74
CA ASN A 755 -7.23 -30.08 -27.61
C ASN A 755 -8.45 -29.21 -27.23
N ALA A 756 -9.41 -29.72 -26.46
CA ALA A 756 -10.51 -28.94 -25.93
C ALA A 756 -10.14 -28.17 -24.64
N MET A 757 -9.05 -28.54 -23.95
CA MET A 757 -8.64 -27.91 -22.69
C MET A 757 -8.26 -26.44 -22.82
N PRO A 758 -7.55 -25.95 -23.86
CA PRO A 758 -7.26 -24.52 -24.03
C PRO A 758 -8.48 -23.63 -24.02
N THR A 759 -9.55 -24.04 -24.70
CA THR A 759 -10.80 -23.28 -24.75
C THR A 759 -11.45 -23.19 -23.38
N ILE A 760 -11.44 -24.29 -22.62
CA ILE A 760 -11.94 -24.31 -21.24
C ILE A 760 -11.05 -23.45 -20.33
N CYS A 761 -9.71 -23.57 -20.44
CA CYS A 761 -8.77 -22.73 -19.70
C CYS A 761 -9.01 -21.25 -19.99
N PHE A 762 -9.15 -20.87 -21.26
CA PHE A 762 -9.42 -19.50 -21.67
C PHE A 762 -10.74 -18.98 -21.08
N GLY A 763 -11.80 -19.79 -21.10
CA GLY A 763 -13.09 -19.43 -20.52
C GLY A 763 -13.07 -19.28 -18.99
N PHE A 764 -12.30 -20.08 -18.27
CA PHE A 764 -12.23 -20.03 -16.80
C PHE A 764 -11.11 -19.16 -16.24
N GLN A 765 -10.30 -18.56 -17.11
CA GLN A 765 -9.10 -17.87 -16.68
C GLN A 765 -9.43 -16.55 -15.97
N CYS A 766 -9.30 -16.55 -14.64
CA CYS A 766 -9.42 -15.36 -13.80
C CYS A 766 -8.25 -15.20 -12.82
N HIS A 767 -7.25 -16.09 -12.90
CA HIS A 767 -6.14 -16.19 -11.93
C HIS A 767 -5.28 -14.93 -11.89
N VAL A 768 -5.02 -14.27 -13.02
CA VAL A 768 -4.23 -13.02 -13.05
C VAL A 768 -4.87 -11.93 -12.20
N SER A 769 -6.21 -11.88 -12.15
CA SER A 769 -6.98 -10.92 -11.37
C SER A 769 -7.26 -11.39 -9.93
N SER A 770 -6.95 -12.64 -9.60
CA SER A 770 -7.42 -13.27 -8.35
C SER A 770 -6.70 -12.73 -7.10
N VAL A 771 -5.38 -12.48 -7.20
CA VAL A 771 -4.56 -11.97 -6.09
C VAL A 771 -4.95 -10.54 -5.68
N PRO A 772 -5.12 -9.57 -6.62
CA PRO A 772 -5.65 -8.25 -6.26
C PRO A 772 -7.04 -8.32 -5.62
N VAL A 773 -7.93 -9.21 -6.11
CA VAL A 773 -9.28 -9.33 -5.57
C VAL A 773 -9.27 -9.90 -4.16
N PHE A 774 -8.49 -10.94 -3.91
CA PHE A 774 -8.25 -11.51 -2.58
C PHE A 774 -7.78 -10.43 -1.58
N ASN A 775 -6.75 -9.67 -1.96
CA ASN A 775 -6.20 -8.60 -1.12
C ASN A 775 -7.13 -7.39 -0.94
N SER A 776 -8.16 -7.25 -1.78
CA SER A 776 -9.17 -6.21 -1.67
C SER A 776 -10.34 -6.58 -0.75
N MET A 777 -10.41 -7.83 -0.27
CA MET A 777 -11.51 -8.31 0.58
C MET A 777 -11.47 -7.75 2.00
N GLN A 778 -12.64 -7.54 2.60
CA GLN A 778 -12.79 -7.14 4.02
C GLN A 778 -12.16 -8.12 5.00
N ARG A 779 -12.10 -9.41 4.64
CA ARG A 779 -11.47 -10.50 5.39
C ARG A 779 -10.64 -11.35 4.40
N PRO A 780 -9.37 -10.97 4.11
CA PRO A 780 -8.51 -11.70 3.20
C PRO A 780 -7.93 -12.94 3.87
N GLU A 781 -8.79 -13.93 4.12
CA GLU A 781 -8.40 -15.23 4.69
C GLU A 781 -8.59 -16.33 3.65
N VAL A 782 -7.61 -17.23 3.49
CA VAL A 782 -7.66 -18.33 2.50
C VAL A 782 -8.94 -19.17 2.62
N LYS A 783 -9.45 -19.40 3.84
CA LYS A 783 -10.69 -20.16 4.06
C LYS A 783 -11.91 -19.44 3.48
N THR A 784 -12.02 -18.14 3.73
CA THR A 784 -13.12 -17.31 3.19
C THR A 784 -12.99 -17.18 1.67
N TRP A 785 -11.78 -17.00 1.17
CA TRP A 785 -11.46 -16.97 -0.25
C TRP A 785 -11.86 -18.25 -0.97
N GLY A 786 -11.57 -19.42 -0.37
CA GLY A 786 -12.00 -20.72 -0.90
C GLY A 786 -13.50 -20.80 -1.15
N GLY A 787 -14.32 -20.26 -0.24
CA GLY A 787 -15.76 -20.15 -0.43
C GLY A 787 -16.15 -19.19 -1.57
N VAL A 788 -15.49 -18.04 -1.67
CA VAL A 788 -15.71 -17.05 -2.75
C VAL A 788 -15.43 -17.65 -4.12
N VAL A 789 -14.25 -18.24 -4.31
CA VAL A 789 -13.85 -18.79 -5.61
C VAL A 789 -14.69 -20.01 -5.96
N THR A 790 -15.06 -20.85 -4.99
CA THR A 790 -15.97 -21.98 -5.24
C THR A 790 -17.34 -21.49 -5.73
N ALA A 791 -17.94 -20.51 -5.05
CA ALA A 791 -19.22 -19.94 -5.47
C ALA A 791 -19.13 -19.31 -6.87
N ALA A 792 -18.08 -18.53 -7.13
CA ALA A 792 -17.87 -17.91 -8.43
C ALA A 792 -17.69 -18.94 -9.56
N MET A 793 -16.90 -19.99 -9.32
CA MET A 793 -16.65 -21.05 -10.29
C MET A 793 -17.89 -21.92 -10.55
N VAL A 794 -18.75 -22.14 -9.55
CA VAL A 794 -20.04 -22.81 -9.73
C VAL A 794 -21.00 -21.99 -10.60
N ILE A 795 -21.05 -20.66 -10.38
CA ILE A 795 -21.85 -19.76 -11.22
C ILE A 795 -21.33 -19.79 -12.67
N ALA A 796 -20.02 -19.68 -12.87
CA ALA A 796 -19.41 -19.74 -14.20
C ALA A 796 -19.65 -21.10 -14.88
N LEU A 797 -19.51 -22.20 -14.12
CA LEU A 797 -19.81 -23.55 -14.60
C LEU A 797 -21.24 -23.68 -15.11
N ALA A 798 -22.24 -23.16 -14.38
CA ALA A 798 -23.63 -23.25 -14.79
C ALA A 798 -23.88 -22.54 -16.14
N VAL A 799 -23.31 -21.34 -16.31
CA VAL A 799 -23.42 -20.54 -17.54
C VAL A 799 -22.75 -21.26 -18.71
N TYR A 800 -21.51 -21.74 -18.51
CA TYR A 800 -20.74 -22.43 -19.54
C TYR A 800 -21.29 -23.80 -19.90
N MET A 801 -21.79 -24.55 -18.94
CA MET A 801 -22.43 -25.84 -19.17
C MET A 801 -23.77 -25.67 -19.89
N GLY A 802 -24.57 -24.68 -19.50
CA GLY A 802 -25.82 -24.35 -20.20
C GLY A 802 -25.57 -24.01 -21.68
N THR A 803 -24.61 -23.12 -21.94
CA THR A 803 -24.22 -22.75 -23.31
C THR A 803 -23.60 -23.92 -24.06
N GLY A 804 -22.63 -24.63 -23.47
CA GLY A 804 -21.93 -25.75 -24.08
C GLY A 804 -22.85 -26.91 -24.46
N ILE A 805 -23.72 -27.33 -23.55
CA ILE A 805 -24.67 -28.43 -23.79
C ILE A 805 -25.70 -28.02 -24.84
N CYS A 806 -26.42 -26.91 -24.62
CA CYS A 806 -27.53 -26.54 -25.49
C CYS A 806 -27.04 -26.12 -26.88
N GLY A 807 -25.93 -25.37 -26.94
CA GLY A 807 -25.32 -24.99 -28.22
C GLY A 807 -24.81 -26.21 -29.00
N PHE A 808 -24.13 -27.15 -28.35
CA PHE A 808 -23.65 -28.36 -29.02
C PHE A 808 -24.79 -29.28 -29.45
N LEU A 809 -25.85 -29.45 -28.63
CA LEU A 809 -26.99 -30.28 -29.01
C LEU A 809 -27.83 -29.65 -30.13
N THR A 810 -27.79 -28.32 -30.28
CA THR A 810 -28.49 -27.63 -31.37
C THR A 810 -27.82 -27.86 -32.73
N PHE A 811 -26.49 -27.81 -32.80
CA PHE A 811 -25.74 -27.82 -34.07
C PHE A 811 -24.87 -29.07 -34.29
N GLY A 812 -24.59 -29.86 -33.27
CA GLY A 812 -23.77 -31.07 -33.34
C GLY A 812 -22.36 -30.81 -33.87
N ALA A 813 -21.87 -31.71 -34.74
CA ALA A 813 -20.57 -31.58 -35.39
C ALA A 813 -20.43 -30.33 -36.28
N ALA A 814 -21.54 -29.69 -36.67
CA ALA A 814 -21.56 -28.50 -37.52
C ALA A 814 -21.43 -27.19 -36.74
N VAL A 815 -21.27 -27.22 -35.42
CA VAL A 815 -21.13 -25.98 -34.62
C VAL A 815 -19.86 -25.21 -34.97
N ASP A 816 -20.02 -23.91 -35.21
CA ASP A 816 -18.91 -22.99 -35.45
C ASP A 816 -18.08 -22.76 -34.18
N PRO A 817 -16.81 -22.35 -34.32
CA PRO A 817 -15.99 -21.93 -33.18
C PRO A 817 -16.66 -20.86 -32.31
N ASP A 818 -17.39 -19.92 -32.90
CA ASP A 818 -18.30 -19.00 -32.20
C ASP A 818 -19.75 -19.44 -32.46
N VAL A 819 -20.42 -19.94 -31.42
CA VAL A 819 -21.78 -20.49 -31.53
C VAL A 819 -22.80 -19.50 -32.08
N LEU A 820 -22.62 -18.18 -31.89
CA LEU A 820 -23.56 -17.19 -32.40
C LEU A 820 -23.51 -17.04 -33.92
N LEU A 821 -22.46 -17.54 -34.58
CA LEU A 821 -22.35 -17.59 -36.03
C LEU A 821 -23.14 -18.75 -36.64
N SER A 822 -23.40 -19.82 -35.87
CA SER A 822 -24.21 -20.96 -36.31
C SER A 822 -25.72 -20.64 -36.35
N TYR A 823 -26.15 -19.57 -35.68
CA TYR A 823 -27.53 -19.09 -35.73
C TYR A 823 -27.78 -18.21 -36.97
N PRO A 824 -28.96 -18.32 -37.62
CA PRO A 824 -29.34 -17.48 -38.74
C PRO A 824 -29.18 -15.98 -38.45
N SER A 825 -28.83 -15.21 -39.47
CA SER A 825 -28.70 -13.75 -39.34
C SER A 825 -30.04 -13.09 -38.95
N GLU A 826 -31.14 -13.49 -39.57
CA GLU A 826 -32.50 -12.90 -39.45
C GLU A 826 -33.14 -12.93 -38.03
N ASP A 827 -32.57 -13.66 -37.08
CA ASP A 827 -33.13 -13.82 -35.74
C ASP A 827 -32.86 -12.61 -34.85
N MET A 828 -33.92 -11.86 -34.53
CA MET A 828 -33.84 -10.64 -33.72
C MET A 828 -33.33 -10.88 -32.29
N ALA A 829 -33.68 -12.02 -31.67
CA ALA A 829 -33.23 -12.32 -30.31
C ALA A 829 -31.73 -12.65 -30.28
N VAL A 830 -31.26 -13.38 -31.29
CA VAL A 830 -29.82 -13.62 -31.50
C VAL A 830 -29.11 -12.32 -31.83
N ALA A 831 -29.67 -11.44 -32.67
CA ALA A 831 -29.08 -10.14 -32.99
C ALA A 831 -28.87 -9.26 -31.74
N VAL A 832 -29.81 -9.28 -30.78
CA VAL A 832 -29.64 -8.63 -29.47
C VAL A 832 -28.52 -9.28 -28.67
N ALA A 833 -28.38 -10.61 -28.71
CA ALA A 833 -27.29 -11.33 -28.06
C ALA A 833 -25.92 -10.93 -28.66
N ARG A 834 -25.83 -10.79 -29.99
CA ARG A 834 -24.65 -10.29 -30.70
C ARG A 834 -24.27 -8.88 -30.25
N ALA A 835 -25.25 -7.97 -30.13
CA ALA A 835 -25.02 -6.61 -29.68
C ALA A 835 -24.49 -6.55 -28.23
N PHE A 836 -25.03 -7.39 -27.33
CA PHE A 836 -24.53 -7.48 -25.96
C PHE A 836 -23.09 -8.00 -25.87
N ILE A 837 -22.73 -8.99 -26.70
CA ILE A 837 -21.35 -9.49 -26.79
C ILE A 837 -20.41 -8.40 -27.33
N ILE A 838 -20.80 -7.68 -28.38
CA ILE A 838 -20.01 -6.56 -28.91
C ILE A 838 -19.79 -5.50 -27.81
N LEU A 839 -20.83 -5.11 -27.08
CA LEU A 839 -20.73 -4.15 -25.99
C LEU A 839 -19.81 -4.65 -24.86
N SER A 840 -19.94 -5.92 -24.46
CA SER A 840 -19.10 -6.57 -23.45
C SER A 840 -17.62 -6.55 -23.85
N VAL A 841 -17.33 -6.87 -25.11
CA VAL A 841 -15.97 -6.94 -25.65
C VAL A 841 -15.37 -5.54 -25.82
N LEU A 842 -16.17 -4.55 -26.27
CA LEU A 842 -15.75 -3.15 -26.41
C LEU A 842 -15.32 -2.53 -25.08
N THR A 843 -16.01 -2.86 -23.98
CA THR A 843 -15.66 -2.37 -22.64
C THR A 843 -14.51 -3.15 -22.00
N SER A 844 -14.35 -4.44 -22.36
CA SER A 844 -13.30 -5.31 -21.84
C SER A 844 -11.93 -5.09 -22.50
N TYR A 845 -11.89 -4.70 -23.78
CA TYR A 845 -10.62 -4.48 -24.50
C TYR A 845 -9.70 -3.45 -23.82
N PRO A 846 -10.16 -2.23 -23.47
CA PRO A 846 -9.27 -1.22 -22.89
C PRO A 846 -8.72 -1.64 -21.51
N ILE A 847 -9.45 -2.48 -20.77
CA ILE A 847 -9.03 -3.01 -19.47
C ILE A 847 -7.86 -3.98 -19.66
N LEU A 848 -7.98 -4.94 -20.58
CA LEU A 848 -6.90 -5.88 -20.88
C LEU A 848 -5.68 -5.21 -21.48
N HIS A 849 -5.91 -4.24 -22.38
CA HIS A 849 -4.84 -3.44 -22.97
C HIS A 849 -4.12 -2.61 -21.91
N PHE A 850 -4.82 -2.05 -20.92
CA PHE A 850 -4.21 -1.37 -19.78
C PHE A 850 -3.30 -2.30 -18.99
N CYS A 851 -3.77 -3.52 -18.66
CA CYS A 851 -2.99 -4.53 -17.95
C CYS A 851 -1.73 -4.93 -18.74
N GLY A 852 -1.87 -5.17 -20.05
CA GLY A 852 -0.74 -5.48 -20.92
C GLY A 852 0.29 -4.36 -20.96
N ARG A 853 -0.15 -3.10 -21.12
CA ARG A 853 0.72 -1.92 -21.10
C ARG A 853 1.46 -1.77 -19.77
N ALA A 854 0.79 -1.99 -18.64
CA ALA A 854 1.42 -1.91 -17.31
C ALA A 854 2.56 -2.92 -17.14
N VAL A 855 2.38 -4.15 -17.65
CA VAL A 855 3.40 -5.19 -17.59
C VAL A 855 4.57 -4.89 -18.54
N VAL A 856 4.29 -4.43 -19.76
CA VAL A 856 5.34 -3.99 -20.72
C VAL A 856 6.14 -2.83 -20.16
N GLU A 857 5.47 -1.88 -19.52
CA GLU A 857 6.09 -0.75 -18.84
C GLU A 857 6.99 -1.21 -17.70
N GLY A 858 6.52 -2.15 -16.86
CA GLY A 858 7.32 -2.78 -15.81
C GLY A 858 8.55 -3.50 -16.34
N LEU A 859 8.41 -4.28 -17.42
CA LEU A 859 9.52 -4.97 -18.10
C LEU A 859 10.51 -3.96 -18.70
N TRP A 860 10.03 -2.91 -19.35
CA TRP A 860 10.86 -1.87 -19.96
C TRP A 860 11.68 -1.11 -18.91
N LEU A 861 11.05 -0.69 -17.81
CA LEU A 861 11.71 0.03 -16.74
C LEU A 861 12.75 -0.85 -16.01
N ARG A 862 12.42 -2.13 -15.81
CA ARG A 862 13.38 -3.12 -15.27
C ARG A 862 14.54 -3.41 -16.23
N TYR A 863 14.29 -3.42 -17.54
CA TYR A 863 15.34 -3.54 -18.55
C TYR A 863 16.27 -2.32 -18.56
N GLN A 864 15.71 -1.12 -18.40
CA GLN A 864 16.49 0.13 -18.35
C GLN A 864 17.14 0.40 -16.99
N GLY A 865 16.77 -0.34 -15.94
CA GLY A 865 17.25 -0.10 -14.57
C GLY A 865 16.79 1.24 -13.98
N LEU A 866 15.72 1.83 -14.53
CA LEU A 866 15.15 3.12 -14.13
C LEU A 866 13.95 2.90 -13.20
N GLN A 867 13.84 3.69 -12.12
CA GLN A 867 12.62 3.72 -11.31
C GLN A 867 11.52 4.51 -12.04
N VAL A 868 10.25 4.08 -11.88
CA VAL A 868 9.07 4.65 -12.56
C VAL A 868 8.91 6.15 -12.29
N GLU A 869 9.48 6.65 -11.20
CA GLU A 869 9.32 8.02 -10.69
C GLU A 869 10.28 9.05 -11.31
N GLU A 870 11.33 8.63 -12.02
CA GLU A 870 12.34 9.53 -12.60
C GLU A 870 12.01 10.02 -14.03
N ASP A 871 11.04 9.42 -14.74
CA ASP A 871 10.79 9.71 -16.17
C ASP A 871 9.41 10.37 -16.45
N VAL A 872 9.02 11.37 -15.64
CA VAL A 872 7.71 12.06 -15.80
C VAL A 872 7.59 12.77 -17.16
N GLY A 873 8.71 13.22 -17.74
CA GLY A 873 8.74 13.94 -19.02
C GLY A 873 8.50 13.06 -20.26
N ARG A 874 8.94 11.79 -20.25
CA ARG A 874 8.77 10.86 -21.39
C ARG A 874 7.65 9.84 -21.17
N GLU A 875 7.14 9.69 -19.95
CA GLU A 875 6.01 8.79 -19.61
C GLU A 875 4.80 9.01 -20.53
N ARG A 876 4.39 10.26 -20.79
CA ARG A 876 3.26 10.55 -21.68
C ARG A 876 3.52 10.08 -23.12
N ARG A 877 4.74 10.28 -23.64
CA ARG A 877 5.11 9.89 -25.01
C ARG A 877 5.21 8.37 -25.14
N ARG A 878 5.85 7.71 -24.17
CA ARG A 878 5.97 6.24 -24.11
C ARG A 878 4.61 5.58 -23.97
N ARG A 879 3.74 6.08 -23.09
CA ARG A 879 2.38 5.57 -22.94
C ARG A 879 1.58 5.66 -24.23
N VAL A 880 1.58 6.83 -24.90
CA VAL A 880 0.88 7.01 -26.17
C VAL A 880 1.48 6.10 -27.25
N LEU A 881 2.81 6.01 -27.33
CA LEU A 881 3.49 5.14 -28.29
C LEU A 881 3.16 3.66 -28.07
N GLN A 882 3.27 3.16 -26.83
CA GLN A 882 2.90 1.79 -26.46
C GLN A 882 1.44 1.50 -26.78
N THR A 883 0.53 2.40 -26.41
CA THR A 883 -0.91 2.27 -26.72
C THR A 883 -1.15 2.18 -28.22
N LEU A 884 -0.54 3.08 -29.02
CA LEU A 884 -0.74 3.09 -30.47
C LEU A 884 -0.12 1.86 -31.13
N VAL A 885 1.09 1.47 -30.76
CA VAL A 885 1.77 0.29 -31.31
C VAL A 885 0.98 -0.96 -30.98
N TRP A 886 0.58 -1.15 -29.72
CA TRP A 886 -0.21 -2.31 -29.31
C TRP A 886 -1.54 -2.37 -30.06
N PHE A 887 -2.30 -1.27 -30.09
CA PHE A 887 -3.58 -1.18 -30.78
C PHE A 887 -3.47 -1.43 -32.29
N LEU A 888 -2.49 -0.82 -32.97
CA LEU A 888 -2.32 -0.98 -34.41
C LEU A 888 -1.90 -2.42 -34.76
N LEU A 889 -1.04 -3.04 -33.95
CA LEU A 889 -0.62 -4.42 -34.17
C LEU A 889 -1.75 -5.42 -33.92
N THR A 890 -2.53 -5.27 -32.85
CA THR A 890 -3.69 -6.15 -32.62
C THR A 890 -4.77 -5.97 -33.67
N LEU A 891 -5.03 -4.73 -34.12
CA LEU A 891 -5.94 -4.45 -35.23
C LEU A 891 -5.45 -5.09 -36.52
N LEU A 892 -4.18 -4.88 -36.88
CA LEU A 892 -3.59 -5.46 -38.09
C LEU A 892 -3.76 -6.99 -38.09
N LEU A 893 -3.39 -7.66 -37.00
CA LEU A 893 -3.52 -9.11 -36.90
C LEU A 893 -4.98 -9.57 -36.98
N ALA A 894 -5.91 -8.88 -36.30
CA ALA A 894 -7.33 -9.21 -36.35
C ALA A 894 -7.97 -9.04 -37.74
N LEU A 895 -7.43 -8.16 -38.59
CA LEU A 895 -7.89 -7.96 -39.97
C LEU A 895 -7.51 -9.11 -40.92
N PHE A 896 -6.45 -9.87 -40.58
CA PHE A 896 -5.93 -10.96 -41.41
C PHE A 896 -6.16 -12.35 -40.83
N ILE A 897 -6.47 -12.46 -39.54
CA ILE A 897 -6.82 -13.74 -38.91
C ILE A 897 -8.32 -14.02 -39.18
N PRO A 898 -8.65 -15.11 -39.90
CA PRO A 898 -10.02 -15.40 -40.30
C PRO A 898 -10.83 -16.12 -39.23
N ASP A 899 -10.17 -16.74 -38.25
CA ASP A 899 -10.80 -17.64 -37.28
C ASP A 899 -10.32 -17.37 -35.86
N ILE A 900 -11.27 -17.21 -34.93
CA ILE A 900 -11.00 -16.98 -33.51
C ILE A 900 -10.39 -18.22 -32.81
N GLY A 901 -10.71 -19.42 -33.28
CA GLY A 901 -10.24 -20.69 -32.72
C GLY A 901 -8.71 -20.81 -32.75
N LYS A 902 -8.06 -20.34 -33.82
CA LYS A 902 -6.59 -20.27 -33.90
C LYS A 902 -5.99 -19.45 -32.76
N VAL A 903 -6.54 -18.26 -32.51
CA VAL A 903 -6.07 -17.37 -31.45
C VAL A 903 -6.32 -18.00 -30.08
N ILE A 904 -7.51 -18.57 -29.87
CA ILE A 904 -7.91 -19.23 -28.61
C ILE A 904 -7.02 -20.43 -28.29
N SER A 905 -6.58 -21.19 -29.29
CA SER A 905 -5.69 -22.34 -29.06
C SER A 905 -4.35 -21.93 -28.42
N VAL A 906 -3.77 -20.81 -28.88
CA VAL A 906 -2.49 -20.28 -28.38
C VAL A 906 -2.66 -19.60 -27.02
N ILE A 907 -3.64 -18.70 -26.87
CA ILE A 907 -3.86 -17.99 -25.59
C ILE A 907 -4.44 -18.92 -24.51
N GLY A 908 -5.21 -19.95 -24.90
CA GLY A 908 -5.72 -20.98 -23.99
C GLY A 908 -4.63 -21.90 -23.46
N GLY A 909 -3.59 -22.16 -24.27
CA GLY A 909 -2.36 -22.79 -23.79
C GLY A 909 -1.67 -21.93 -22.72
N LEU A 910 -1.54 -20.62 -22.94
CA LEU A 910 -1.00 -19.69 -21.93
C LEU A 910 -1.89 -19.59 -20.69
N ALA A 911 -3.22 -19.66 -20.86
CA ALA A 911 -4.15 -19.74 -19.73
C ALA A 911 -3.88 -20.95 -18.84
N ALA A 912 -3.49 -22.10 -19.43
CA ALA A 912 -3.08 -23.27 -18.66
C ALA A 912 -1.83 -22.98 -17.80
N CYS A 913 -0.88 -22.16 -18.28
CA CYS A 913 0.26 -21.77 -17.44
C CYS A 913 -0.18 -21.00 -16.19
N PHE A 914 -1.20 -20.15 -16.29
CA PHE A 914 -1.68 -19.37 -15.15
C PHE A 914 -2.53 -20.16 -14.16
N ILE A 915 -3.25 -21.17 -14.65
CA ILE A 915 -4.12 -22.04 -13.84
C ILE A 915 -3.30 -23.11 -13.13
N PHE A 916 -2.32 -23.70 -13.84
CA PHE A 916 -1.61 -24.90 -13.41
C PHE A 916 -0.14 -24.65 -13.07
N VAL A 917 0.64 -24.10 -14.02
CA VAL A 917 2.12 -24.06 -13.91
C VAL A 917 2.59 -23.12 -12.81
N PHE A 918 2.24 -21.83 -12.86
CA PHE A 918 2.72 -20.88 -11.86
C PHE A 918 2.17 -21.14 -10.46
N PRO A 919 0.88 -21.47 -10.24
CA PRO A 919 0.41 -21.87 -8.91
C PRO A 919 1.10 -23.14 -8.41
N GLY A 920 1.31 -24.14 -9.28
CA GLY A 920 2.03 -25.36 -8.93
C GLY A 920 3.47 -25.10 -8.49
N LEU A 921 4.20 -24.25 -9.22
CA LEU A 921 5.55 -23.81 -8.84
C LEU A 921 5.56 -23.06 -7.50
N CYS A 922 4.61 -22.14 -7.30
CA CYS A 922 4.47 -21.42 -6.03
C CYS A 922 4.19 -22.37 -4.86
N LEU A 923 3.36 -23.41 -5.04
CA LEU A 923 3.07 -24.39 -4.00
C LEU A 923 4.29 -25.23 -3.66
N ILE A 924 5.02 -25.73 -4.67
CA ILE A 924 6.25 -26.50 -4.47
C ILE A 924 7.25 -25.66 -3.67
N GLN A 925 7.52 -24.44 -4.13
CA GLN A 925 8.56 -23.60 -3.56
C GLN A 925 8.19 -23.12 -2.14
N ALA A 926 6.92 -22.76 -1.89
CA ALA A 926 6.44 -22.40 -0.56
C ALA A 926 6.51 -23.56 0.45
N LYS A 927 6.41 -24.82 -0.01
CA LYS A 927 6.55 -26.01 0.84
C LYS A 927 7.99 -26.45 1.04
N LEU A 928 8.83 -26.33 0.02
CA LEU A 928 10.27 -26.58 0.13
C LEU A 928 10.97 -25.61 1.11
N SER A 929 10.42 -24.42 1.32
CA SER A 929 10.95 -23.44 2.28
C SER A 929 10.61 -23.70 3.76
N GLU A 930 9.69 -24.62 4.08
CA GLU A 930 9.32 -24.91 5.47
C GLU A 930 10.46 -25.62 6.22
N MET A 931 10.88 -25.11 7.38
CA MET A 931 11.95 -25.67 8.22
C MET A 931 11.33 -26.56 9.33
N GLU A 932 10.95 -27.79 8.98
CA GLU A 932 10.55 -28.82 9.95
C GLU A 932 11.54 -29.98 9.87
N GLU A 933 12.07 -30.44 11.02
CA GLU A 933 13.00 -31.57 11.12
C GLU A 933 12.37 -32.89 10.63
N VAL A 934 11.04 -33.01 10.69
CA VAL A 934 10.28 -34.19 10.24
C VAL A 934 9.14 -33.73 9.33
N LYS A 935 9.16 -34.16 8.07
CA LYS A 935 8.13 -33.80 7.08
C LYS A 935 6.89 -34.69 7.24
N PRO A 936 5.71 -34.14 7.59
CA PRO A 936 4.49 -34.93 7.72
C PRO A 936 3.99 -35.43 6.34
N ALA A 937 3.15 -36.47 6.33
CA ALA A 937 2.58 -37.01 5.09
C ALA A 937 1.79 -35.97 4.27
N SER A 938 1.18 -34.98 4.94
CA SER A 938 0.50 -33.85 4.31
C SER A 938 1.44 -32.94 3.51
N TRP A 939 2.70 -32.81 3.94
CA TRP A 939 3.72 -32.05 3.21
C TRP A 939 4.02 -32.71 1.87
N TRP A 940 4.28 -34.03 1.89
CA TRP A 940 4.53 -34.81 0.67
C TRP A 940 3.34 -34.81 -0.28
N ALA A 941 2.12 -34.87 0.25
CA ALA A 941 0.91 -34.76 -0.56
C ALA A 941 0.81 -33.41 -1.28
N LEU A 942 1.11 -32.29 -0.60
CA LEU A 942 1.04 -30.95 -1.18
C LEU A 942 2.14 -30.69 -2.21
N VAL A 943 3.37 -31.16 -1.96
CA VAL A 943 4.46 -31.05 -2.95
C VAL A 943 4.18 -31.92 -4.16
N SER A 944 3.72 -33.17 -3.97
CA SER A 944 3.33 -34.06 -5.07
C SER A 944 2.18 -33.47 -5.90
N TYR A 945 1.22 -32.82 -5.24
CA TYR A 945 0.13 -32.11 -5.91
C TYR A 945 0.64 -30.91 -6.72
N GLY A 946 1.59 -30.14 -6.17
CA GLY A 946 2.27 -29.07 -6.91
C GLY A 946 3.00 -29.59 -8.15
N VAL A 947 3.71 -30.72 -8.05
CA VAL A 947 4.38 -31.37 -9.19
C VAL A 947 3.37 -31.84 -10.23
N LEU A 948 2.23 -32.40 -9.81
CA LEU A 948 1.15 -32.79 -10.69
C LEU A 948 0.60 -31.58 -11.47
N LEU A 949 0.34 -30.46 -10.80
CA LEU A 949 -0.11 -29.22 -11.43
C LEU A 949 0.88 -28.72 -12.49
N VAL A 950 2.18 -28.63 -12.16
CA VAL A 950 3.20 -28.18 -13.10
C VAL A 950 3.30 -29.10 -14.31
N THR A 951 3.30 -30.42 -14.08
CA THR A 951 3.42 -31.42 -15.15
C THR A 951 2.22 -31.37 -16.10
N LEU A 952 1.01 -31.31 -15.54
CA LEU A 952 -0.22 -31.23 -16.31
C LEU A 952 -0.29 -29.91 -17.10
N GLY A 953 0.04 -28.79 -16.45
CA GLY A 953 0.06 -27.47 -17.09
C GLY A 953 1.08 -27.38 -18.22
N ALA A 954 2.30 -27.89 -18.01
CA ALA A 954 3.35 -27.93 -19.03
C ALA A 954 2.96 -28.84 -20.19
N PHE A 955 2.32 -29.98 -19.92
CA PHE A 955 1.78 -30.87 -20.95
C PHE A 955 0.70 -30.18 -21.78
N ILE A 956 -0.29 -29.56 -21.14
CA ILE A 956 -1.36 -28.83 -21.85
C ILE A 956 -0.77 -27.70 -22.69
N PHE A 957 0.09 -26.86 -22.11
CA PHE A 957 0.75 -25.76 -22.82
C PHE A 957 1.57 -26.28 -24.02
N GLY A 958 2.42 -27.27 -23.80
CA GLY A 958 3.30 -27.83 -24.83
C GLY A 958 2.51 -28.49 -25.96
N GLN A 959 1.57 -29.37 -25.62
CA GLN A 959 0.74 -30.08 -26.60
C GLN A 959 -0.07 -29.11 -27.47
N THR A 960 -0.67 -28.10 -26.84
CA THR A 960 -1.62 -27.20 -27.52
C THR A 960 -0.89 -26.18 -28.37
N THR A 961 0.24 -25.65 -27.88
CA THR A 961 1.12 -24.77 -28.65
C THR A 961 1.75 -25.52 -29.83
N ALA A 962 2.24 -26.75 -29.62
CA ALA A 962 2.80 -27.56 -30.69
C ALA A 962 1.75 -27.91 -31.75
N ASN A 963 0.53 -28.25 -31.34
CA ASN A 963 -0.55 -28.55 -32.27
C ASN A 963 -0.99 -27.31 -33.06
N ALA A 964 -1.09 -26.14 -32.41
CA ALA A 964 -1.40 -24.88 -33.10
C ALA A 964 -0.35 -24.56 -34.18
N ILE A 965 0.93 -24.68 -33.84
CA ILE A 965 2.04 -24.47 -34.78
C ILE A 965 2.03 -25.51 -35.90
N PHE A 966 1.80 -26.78 -35.58
CA PHE A 966 1.82 -27.87 -36.56
C PHE A 966 0.66 -27.79 -37.56
N VAL A 967 -0.54 -27.46 -37.08
CA VAL A 967 -1.72 -27.25 -37.94
C VAL A 967 -1.51 -26.04 -38.85
N ASP A 968 -0.89 -24.95 -38.37
CA ASP A 968 -0.61 -23.76 -39.19
C ASP A 968 0.59 -23.92 -40.15
N LEU A 969 1.54 -24.82 -39.89
CA LEU A 969 2.65 -25.12 -40.81
C LEU A 969 2.25 -26.09 -41.95
N LEU A 970 1.15 -26.84 -41.78
CA LEU A 970 0.66 -27.82 -42.74
C LEU A 970 -0.60 -27.37 -43.50
N ALA A 971 -1.25 -26.30 -43.06
CA ALA A 971 -2.35 -25.62 -43.75
C ALA A 971 -1.82 -24.52 -44.67
#